data_AF-A0A1M5KPD8-F1
#
_entry.id   AF-A0A1M5KPD8-F1
#
_cell.length_a   1.000
_cell.length_b   1.000
_cell.length_c   1.000
_cell.angle_alpha   90.00
_cell.angle_beta   90.00
_cell.angle_gamma   90.00
#
_symmetry.space_group_name_H-M   'P 1'
#
loop_
_entity.id
_entity.type
_entity.pdbx_description
1 polymer ?
#
loop_
_entity_poly.entity_id
_entity_poly.type
_entity_poly.pdbx_seq_one_letter_code
_entity_poly.pdbx_strand_id
1 'polypeptide(L)'
;MSTKFTEYKGLDLPTVASEVLDFWKKENIFEKSVSTREGNPPFVFFEGPPSANGLPGIHHVMARAIKDIFCRYKTQKGFQVKRKAGWDTHGLPVELGTEKELGITKEDIGTKISIEEYNEACKKTVMRYTDVWNDLTEKMGYWVDMEDPYVTYKPKYMETVWWILKQIYNKDLMYKGYTIQPYSPKAGTGLSSHEVNQPGSYRDVTDTTVVAQFKAINDTLPAALQGLGDIHILAWTTTPWTLPSNTALTVGPKIDYVLVKTFNQYTFRPITVVLAKNLVAKQFGKGFFESSEPADFENFKEGDKKIPYQVIAEAKGADLVGIRYEQLLPFVLPYQNPENAFRVISGDFVTTEDGTGIVHTAPTFGADDAKVAKEATPEVPPMLVLDENGTPVPLVDLQGKFTSHMGEYAGKYVKNEYYDEGQAPERSIDVEIAIRLKEENKAFKVEKYVHSYPHCWRTDKPILYYPLDSWFIKITEVRDRMFDLNETINWKPKATGEGRFGNWLKNANDWNLSRSRYWGIPLPIWRTEDKQEEILVGSVEELYNEIEKSIAAGFQKENPFKGFEIGNMDETNYDLIDLHKNVVDEITLVSASGKPMKREADLIDVWFDSGSMPYAQWHYPFENKDKIDENKDFPADFIAEGVDQTRGWFYTLHAIATLVFDKVAYKNVVSNGLVLDKNGQKMSKRLGNAADPFETLAEYGPDATRWYMISNANPWDNLKFDLEGIAEVRRKFFGTLYNTYSFFSLYANIDGFKYEEAEVPLNERPEIDQWIISELNTLIKDVDGFYADYEPTKATRAISDFVQENLSNWYVRLCRRRFWKGEYAQDKIAAYQTLYTCLLTISKLSAPVAPFFMDKLYRDLTQATQSEKYDSVHLAEFPKYVENFVDKSLESKMQKAQTISSLVLSLRKKEMIKVRQPLQKVMIPVLDENQRAEIEAVSELIKAEVNVKEIQLLDDASGVLVKQIKPNFKALGPRFGKDMGLVSKEIQGFSKEQINELDKQGSLNVVIAGNDVTLTLEDVEITSQDIEGWLVANSNGITVALDITISEELKQEGIARELVNRIQNIRKDSGFEVTDKIKVQLKRDGALEQAILKNEAYIKSETLTSNLVFVDEIENGTEIEFDEIKTKITITK
;
A
#
# COMPACT_ATOMS: atom_id res chain seq x y z
N MET A 1 32.66 -29.58 -21.94
CA MET A 1 32.34 -28.13 -21.91
C MET A 1 33.37 -27.45 -21.02
N SER A 2 33.72 -26.19 -21.28
CA SER A 2 34.82 -25.50 -20.58
C SER A 2 34.59 -25.51 -19.07
N THR A 3 35.49 -26.14 -18.31
CA THR A 3 35.47 -26.26 -16.84
C THR A 3 35.97 -24.98 -16.15
N LYS A 4 35.55 -23.80 -16.64
CA LYS A 4 36.02 -22.49 -16.15
C LYS A 4 34.82 -21.65 -15.73
N PHE A 5 35.00 -20.81 -14.72
CA PHE A 5 33.99 -19.82 -14.31
C PHE A 5 33.81 -18.78 -15.40
N THR A 6 32.56 -18.41 -15.70
CA THR A 6 32.25 -17.44 -16.77
C THR A 6 32.76 -16.04 -16.40
N GLU A 7 33.48 -15.38 -17.32
CA GLU A 7 33.96 -14.01 -17.15
C GLU A 7 33.17 -13.03 -18.04
N TYR A 8 32.94 -11.82 -17.54
CA TYR A 8 32.16 -10.78 -18.22
C TYR A 8 32.94 -9.48 -18.32
N LYS A 9 32.62 -8.67 -19.35
CA LYS A 9 33.27 -7.37 -19.59
C LYS A 9 32.61 -6.21 -18.82
N GLY A 10 31.36 -6.36 -18.37
CA GLY A 10 30.62 -5.35 -17.61
C GLY A 10 29.28 -5.88 -17.10
N LEU A 11 28.65 -5.10 -16.21
CA LEU A 11 27.33 -5.39 -15.66
C LEU A 11 26.23 -4.75 -16.53
N ASP A 12 25.35 -5.59 -17.09
CA ASP A 12 24.17 -5.19 -17.85
C ASP A 12 22.96 -6.01 -17.35
N LEU A 13 22.20 -5.44 -16.40
CA LEU A 13 21.06 -6.14 -15.78
C LEU A 13 19.90 -6.41 -16.75
N PRO A 14 19.51 -5.49 -17.66
CA PRO A 14 18.51 -5.79 -18.69
C PRO A 14 18.88 -7.00 -19.56
N THR A 15 20.13 -7.07 -20.02
CA THR A 15 20.61 -8.18 -20.85
C THR A 15 20.61 -9.49 -20.06
N VAL A 16 21.12 -9.47 -18.82
CA VAL A 16 21.09 -10.65 -17.94
C VAL A 16 19.66 -11.14 -17.73
N ALA A 17 18.70 -10.24 -17.51
CA ALA A 17 17.30 -10.61 -17.34
C ALA A 17 16.72 -11.29 -18.58
N SER A 18 16.98 -10.75 -19.77
CA SER A 18 16.52 -11.36 -21.03
C SER A 18 17.11 -12.77 -21.24
N GLU A 19 18.42 -12.94 -21.06
CA GLU A 19 19.08 -14.25 -21.22
C GLU A 19 18.57 -15.30 -20.23
N VAL A 20 18.34 -14.89 -18.98
CA VAL A 20 17.85 -15.78 -17.93
C VAL A 20 16.37 -16.11 -18.14
N LEU A 21 15.56 -15.16 -18.61
CA LEU A 21 14.16 -15.41 -18.97
C LEU A 21 14.06 -16.46 -20.10
N ASP A 22 14.87 -16.32 -21.15
CA ASP A 22 14.92 -17.29 -22.26
C ASP A 22 15.32 -18.68 -21.76
N PHE A 23 16.28 -18.75 -20.84
CA PHE A 23 16.65 -20.00 -20.18
C PHE A 23 15.50 -20.59 -19.36
N TRP A 24 14.78 -19.80 -18.55
CA TRP A 24 13.65 -20.29 -17.76
C TRP A 24 12.55 -20.86 -18.63
N LYS A 25 12.24 -20.20 -19.75
CA LYS A 25 11.25 -20.67 -20.72
C LYS A 25 11.70 -21.95 -21.40
N LYS A 26 12.96 -22.00 -21.86
CA LYS A 26 13.50 -23.18 -22.55
C LYS A 26 13.52 -24.43 -21.66
N GLU A 27 13.88 -24.25 -20.39
CA GLU A 27 14.07 -25.35 -19.44
C GLU A 27 12.87 -25.57 -18.51
N ASN A 28 11.75 -24.89 -18.74
CA ASN A 28 10.52 -24.92 -17.93
C ASN A 28 10.78 -24.78 -16.42
N ILE A 29 11.62 -23.82 -16.03
CA ILE A 29 12.09 -23.73 -14.63
C ILE A 29 10.94 -23.42 -13.67
N PHE A 30 9.96 -22.59 -14.07
CA PHE A 30 8.80 -22.31 -13.22
C PHE A 30 7.97 -23.59 -12.97
N GLU A 31 7.61 -24.33 -14.01
CA GLU A 31 6.90 -25.61 -13.88
C GLU A 31 7.67 -26.61 -13.03
N LYS A 32 8.98 -26.76 -13.26
CA LYS A 32 9.88 -27.60 -12.46
C LYS A 32 9.89 -27.20 -10.98
N SER A 33 9.79 -25.91 -10.67
CA SER A 33 9.75 -25.43 -9.27
C SER A 33 8.53 -25.94 -8.50
N VAL A 34 7.44 -26.26 -9.22
CA VAL A 34 6.21 -26.82 -8.64
C VAL A 34 6.23 -28.36 -8.71
N SER A 35 6.56 -28.95 -9.86
CA SER A 35 6.48 -30.40 -10.08
C SER A 35 7.55 -31.19 -9.33
N THR A 36 8.75 -30.64 -9.12
CA THR A 36 9.80 -31.29 -8.31
C THR A 36 9.44 -31.39 -6.82
N ARG A 37 8.35 -30.74 -6.40
CA ARG A 37 7.82 -30.74 -5.03
C ARG A 37 6.44 -31.39 -4.93
N GLU A 38 6.05 -32.18 -5.93
CA GLU A 38 4.80 -32.95 -5.87
C GLU A 38 4.75 -33.83 -4.60
N GLY A 39 3.64 -33.76 -3.87
CA GLY A 39 3.46 -34.46 -2.60
C GLY A 39 4.07 -33.79 -1.37
N ASN A 40 4.81 -32.69 -1.52
CA ASN A 40 5.24 -31.86 -0.39
C ASN A 40 4.06 -31.04 0.17
N PRO A 41 4.16 -30.53 1.42
CA PRO A 41 3.13 -29.66 1.98
C PRO A 41 2.81 -28.47 1.06
N PRO A 42 1.53 -28.21 0.76
CA PRO A 42 1.14 -27.06 -0.06
C PRO A 42 1.37 -25.76 0.71
N PHE A 43 1.68 -24.71 -0.03
CA PHE A 43 1.53 -23.33 0.43
C PHE A 43 0.58 -22.61 -0.52
N VAL A 44 -0.62 -22.34 -0.04
CA VAL A 44 -1.73 -21.84 -0.85
C VAL A 44 -1.61 -20.34 -1.01
N PHE A 45 -1.55 -19.88 -2.25
CA PHE A 45 -1.46 -18.48 -2.62
C PHE A 45 -2.65 -18.09 -3.50
N PHE A 46 -3.32 -16.99 -3.17
CA PHE A 46 -4.33 -16.40 -4.06
C PHE A 46 -3.81 -15.11 -4.69
N GLU A 47 -3.88 -15.03 -6.02
CA GLU A 47 -3.69 -13.80 -6.78
C GLU A 47 -5.03 -13.06 -6.84
N GLY A 48 -5.06 -11.80 -6.35
CA GLY A 48 -6.19 -10.91 -6.58
C GLY A 48 -6.30 -10.62 -8.08
N PRO A 49 -7.47 -10.89 -8.72
CA PRO A 49 -7.59 -10.78 -10.15
C PRO A 49 -7.56 -9.30 -10.59
N PRO A 50 -6.59 -8.86 -11.42
CA PRO A 50 -6.67 -7.55 -12.02
C PRO A 50 -7.81 -7.46 -13.04
N SER A 51 -8.38 -6.27 -13.19
CA SER A 51 -9.24 -5.95 -14.33
C SER A 51 -8.36 -5.66 -15.56
N ALA A 52 -8.48 -6.45 -16.62
CA ALA A 52 -7.72 -6.27 -17.87
C ALA A 52 -8.25 -5.14 -18.77
N ASN A 53 -8.89 -4.12 -18.19
CA ASN A 53 -9.47 -2.98 -18.88
C ASN A 53 -8.53 -1.76 -19.02
N GLY A 54 -7.27 -1.89 -18.58
CA GLY A 54 -6.28 -0.81 -18.69
C GLY A 54 -4.83 -1.30 -18.69
N LEU A 55 -3.92 -0.41 -19.06
CA LEU A 55 -2.47 -0.68 -19.06
C LEU A 55 -1.92 -0.80 -17.63
N PRO A 56 -0.99 -1.73 -17.38
CA PRO A 56 -0.37 -1.81 -16.08
C PRO A 56 0.55 -0.60 -15.81
N GLY A 57 0.53 -0.07 -14.58
CA GLY A 57 1.48 0.93 -14.10
C GLY A 57 2.55 0.38 -13.17
N ILE A 58 3.52 1.22 -12.81
CA ILE A 58 4.65 0.87 -11.93
C ILE A 58 4.22 0.32 -10.54
N HIS A 59 3.05 0.72 -10.04
CA HIS A 59 2.49 0.21 -8.78
C HIS A 59 2.16 -1.29 -8.83
N HIS A 60 1.80 -1.83 -10.01
CA HIS A 60 1.59 -3.27 -10.16
C HIS A 60 2.88 -4.08 -10.03
N VAL A 61 4.03 -3.49 -10.40
CA VAL A 61 5.35 -4.13 -10.22
C VAL A 61 5.64 -4.33 -8.73
N MET A 62 5.32 -3.34 -7.89
CA MET A 62 5.48 -3.47 -6.43
C MET A 62 4.57 -4.57 -5.86
N ALA A 63 3.27 -4.53 -6.17
CA ALA A 63 2.30 -5.52 -5.68
C ALA A 63 2.72 -6.94 -6.09
N ARG A 64 3.05 -7.16 -7.36
CA ARG A 64 3.47 -8.48 -7.87
C ARG A 64 4.83 -8.94 -7.36
N ALA A 65 5.78 -8.02 -7.13
CA ALA A 65 7.07 -8.36 -6.54
C ALA A 65 6.88 -8.93 -5.11
N ILE A 66 6.04 -8.30 -4.29
CA ILE A 66 5.71 -8.78 -2.94
C ILE A 66 5.14 -10.20 -3.01
N LYS A 67 4.17 -10.44 -3.89
CA LYS A 67 3.54 -11.75 -4.07
C LYS A 67 4.57 -12.82 -4.47
N ASP A 68 5.42 -12.51 -5.44
CA ASP A 68 6.45 -13.40 -5.96
C ASP A 68 7.53 -13.76 -4.92
N ILE A 69 8.00 -12.78 -4.13
CA ILE A 69 9.05 -12.95 -3.12
C ILE A 69 8.71 -14.09 -2.17
N PHE A 70 7.51 -14.04 -1.56
CA PHE A 70 7.14 -15.03 -0.56
C PHE A 70 6.83 -16.39 -1.18
N CYS A 71 6.27 -16.42 -2.39
CA CYS A 71 6.07 -17.67 -3.10
C CYS A 71 7.41 -18.36 -3.45
N ARG A 72 8.41 -17.60 -3.92
CA ARG A 72 9.77 -18.11 -4.18
C ARG A 72 10.45 -18.59 -2.90
N TYR A 73 10.40 -17.78 -1.84
CA TYR A 73 10.94 -18.15 -0.53
C TYR A 73 10.33 -19.48 -0.03
N LYS A 74 9.00 -19.62 -0.05
CA LYS A 74 8.33 -20.86 0.39
C LYS A 74 8.69 -22.06 -0.51
N THR A 75 8.84 -21.86 -1.82
CA THR A 75 9.32 -22.90 -2.74
C THR A 75 10.72 -23.39 -2.31
N GLN A 76 11.66 -22.46 -2.07
CA GLN A 76 13.01 -22.79 -1.59
C GLN A 76 13.00 -23.47 -0.21
N LYS A 77 12.01 -23.18 0.65
CA LYS A 77 11.86 -23.81 1.97
C LYS A 77 11.31 -25.24 1.96
N GLY A 78 10.80 -25.73 0.84
CA GLY A 78 10.23 -27.09 0.81
C GLY A 78 8.88 -27.19 0.11
N PHE A 79 8.08 -26.13 0.19
CA PHE A 79 6.65 -26.17 -0.09
C PHE A 79 6.35 -26.32 -1.58
N GLN A 80 5.24 -26.98 -1.89
CA GLN A 80 4.65 -26.92 -3.21
C GLN A 80 3.79 -25.66 -3.33
N VAL A 81 4.17 -24.72 -4.19
CA VAL A 81 3.48 -23.44 -4.33
C VAL A 81 2.85 -23.34 -5.72
N LYS A 82 1.57 -23.71 -5.81
CA LYS A 82 0.79 -23.52 -7.04
C LYS A 82 0.35 -22.06 -7.13
N ARG A 83 0.56 -21.43 -8.29
CA ARG A 83 0.33 -19.99 -8.49
C ARG A 83 -0.53 -19.82 -9.73
N LYS A 84 -1.82 -19.56 -9.55
CA LYS A 84 -2.78 -19.43 -10.65
C LYS A 84 -3.15 -17.96 -10.83
N ALA A 85 -3.00 -17.43 -12.05
CA ALA A 85 -3.47 -16.09 -12.36
C ALA A 85 -5.00 -16.09 -12.52
N GLY A 86 -5.59 -14.91 -12.57
CA GLY A 86 -6.94 -14.78 -13.09
C GLY A 86 -7.32 -13.36 -13.42
N TRP A 87 -8.51 -13.24 -13.98
CA TRP A 87 -9.01 -11.99 -14.57
C TRP A 87 -10.38 -11.67 -14.05
N ASP A 88 -10.52 -10.45 -13.51
CA ASP A 88 -11.82 -9.91 -13.13
C ASP A 88 -12.41 -9.22 -14.35
N THR A 89 -13.44 -9.84 -14.92
CA THR A 89 -13.92 -9.51 -16.25
C THR A 89 -15.29 -8.86 -16.32
N HIS A 90 -15.94 -8.62 -15.18
CA HIS A 90 -17.30 -8.12 -15.10
C HIS A 90 -17.41 -6.71 -14.51
N GLY A 91 -18.64 -6.19 -14.51
CA GLY A 91 -19.04 -5.04 -13.71
C GLY A 91 -18.70 -3.66 -14.29
N LEU A 92 -19.00 -2.65 -13.47
CA LEU A 92 -18.88 -1.23 -13.83
C LEU A 92 -17.54 -0.81 -14.48
N PRO A 93 -16.37 -1.33 -14.06
CA PRO A 93 -15.11 -0.88 -14.65
C PRO A 93 -14.98 -1.23 -16.14
N VAL A 94 -15.54 -2.38 -16.56
CA VAL A 94 -15.52 -2.82 -17.95
C VAL A 94 -16.59 -2.07 -18.73
N GLU A 95 -17.82 -2.06 -18.21
CA GLU A 95 -18.97 -1.44 -18.86
C GLU A 95 -18.76 0.05 -19.17
N LEU A 96 -18.26 0.84 -18.21
CA LEU A 96 -18.01 2.27 -18.43
C LEU A 96 -16.89 2.52 -19.46
N GLY A 97 -15.91 1.61 -19.54
CA GLY A 97 -14.87 1.65 -20.56
C GLY A 97 -15.46 1.40 -21.96
N THR A 98 -16.29 0.36 -22.09
CA THR A 98 -16.98 -0.01 -23.33
C THR A 98 -17.99 1.07 -23.75
N GLU A 99 -18.79 1.62 -22.84
CA GLU A 99 -19.72 2.72 -23.11
C GLU A 99 -19.01 3.93 -23.70
N LYS A 100 -17.87 4.32 -23.12
CA LYS A 100 -17.06 5.44 -23.61
C LYS A 100 -16.49 5.19 -25.01
N GLU A 101 -16.04 3.97 -25.29
CA GLU A 101 -15.49 3.59 -26.60
C GLU A 101 -16.58 3.59 -27.69
N LEU A 102 -17.79 3.15 -27.34
CA LEU A 102 -18.94 3.14 -28.23
C LEU A 102 -19.66 4.49 -28.34
N GLY A 103 -19.35 5.45 -27.46
CA GLY A 103 -20.01 6.76 -27.42
C GLY A 103 -21.49 6.67 -27.00
N ILE A 104 -21.82 5.69 -26.16
CA ILE A 104 -23.17 5.43 -25.67
C ILE A 104 -23.27 5.62 -24.16
N THR A 105 -24.49 5.63 -23.66
CA THR A 105 -24.83 5.61 -22.24
C THR A 105 -25.65 4.36 -21.91
N LYS A 106 -25.85 4.09 -20.61
CA LYS A 106 -26.71 2.99 -20.15
C LYS A 106 -28.08 2.95 -20.85
N GLU A 107 -28.69 4.12 -21.08
CA GLU A 107 -30.05 4.21 -21.64
C GLU A 107 -30.13 3.92 -23.15
N ASP A 108 -28.98 3.86 -23.81
CA ASP A 108 -28.86 3.47 -25.21
C ASP A 108 -28.85 1.94 -25.38
N ILE A 109 -28.64 1.18 -24.30
CA ILE A 109 -28.59 -0.29 -24.31
C ILE A 109 -30.02 -0.84 -24.29
N GLY A 110 -30.31 -1.75 -25.23
CA GLY A 110 -31.66 -2.23 -25.53
C GLY A 110 -32.45 -1.34 -26.50
N THR A 111 -31.96 -0.13 -26.80
CA THR A 111 -32.64 0.81 -27.73
C THR A 111 -31.81 1.09 -28.99
N LYS A 112 -30.54 1.51 -28.84
CA LYS A 112 -29.61 1.78 -29.96
C LYS A 112 -28.67 0.61 -30.25
N ILE A 113 -28.36 -0.19 -29.23
CA ILE A 113 -27.56 -1.43 -29.31
C ILE A 113 -28.30 -2.53 -28.55
N SER A 114 -28.30 -3.76 -29.06
CA SER A 114 -28.89 -4.89 -28.31
C SER A 114 -28.04 -5.24 -27.08
N ILE A 115 -28.65 -5.91 -26.08
CA ILE A 115 -27.92 -6.38 -24.89
C ILE A 115 -26.84 -7.40 -25.30
N GLU A 116 -27.14 -8.27 -26.27
CA GLU A 116 -26.19 -9.25 -26.80
C GLU A 116 -24.97 -8.58 -27.45
N GLU A 117 -25.17 -7.62 -28.35
CA GLU A 117 -24.07 -6.88 -28.99
C GLU A 117 -23.24 -6.10 -27.97
N TYR A 118 -23.88 -5.54 -26.93
CA TYR A 118 -23.19 -4.82 -25.86
C TYR A 118 -22.34 -5.76 -24.98
N ASN A 119 -22.88 -6.91 -24.60
CA ASN A 119 -22.17 -7.91 -23.80
C ASN A 119 -20.97 -8.48 -24.57
N GLU A 120 -21.12 -8.76 -25.87
CA GLU A 120 -20.02 -9.16 -26.75
C GLU A 120 -18.94 -8.06 -26.88
N ALA A 121 -19.33 -6.78 -26.92
CA ALA A 121 -18.38 -5.68 -26.88
C ALA A 121 -17.61 -5.65 -25.55
N CYS A 122 -18.28 -5.82 -24.41
CA CYS A 122 -17.63 -5.88 -23.10
C CYS A 122 -16.62 -7.04 -23.00
N LYS A 123 -17.01 -8.23 -23.47
CA LYS A 123 -16.15 -9.43 -23.53
C LYS A 123 -14.89 -9.21 -24.37
N LYS A 124 -15.00 -8.49 -25.49
CA LYS A 124 -13.83 -8.11 -26.32
C LYS A 124 -12.95 -7.06 -25.65
N THR A 125 -13.56 -6.03 -25.06
CA THR A 125 -12.83 -4.94 -24.40
C THR A 125 -11.99 -5.45 -23.23
N VAL A 126 -12.52 -6.39 -22.44
CA VAL A 126 -11.83 -6.85 -21.24
C VAL A 126 -10.60 -7.71 -21.51
N MET A 127 -10.55 -8.39 -22.66
CA MET A 127 -9.36 -9.17 -23.03
C MET A 127 -8.27 -8.32 -23.70
N ARG A 128 -8.56 -7.07 -24.07
CA ARG A 128 -7.70 -6.22 -24.90
C ARG A 128 -6.29 -5.99 -24.36
N TYR A 129 -6.13 -5.87 -23.04
CA TYR A 129 -4.84 -5.57 -22.42
C TYR A 129 -4.14 -6.79 -21.84
N THR A 130 -4.73 -7.99 -21.93
CA THR A 130 -4.17 -9.22 -21.33
C THR A 130 -2.76 -9.52 -21.82
N ASP A 131 -2.49 -9.36 -23.12
CA ASP A 131 -1.15 -9.53 -23.71
C ASP A 131 -0.10 -8.58 -23.10
N VAL A 132 -0.47 -7.31 -22.89
CA VAL A 132 0.43 -6.30 -22.31
C VAL A 132 0.71 -6.60 -20.83
N TRP A 133 -0.30 -7.06 -20.11
CA TRP A 133 -0.13 -7.53 -18.74
C TRP A 133 0.74 -8.79 -18.68
N ASN A 134 0.59 -9.73 -19.62
CA ASN A 134 1.44 -10.91 -19.70
C ASN A 134 2.90 -10.53 -19.97
N ASP A 135 3.15 -9.65 -20.94
CA ASP A 135 4.49 -9.13 -21.24
C ASP A 135 5.15 -8.49 -20.00
N LEU A 136 4.40 -7.68 -19.23
CA LEU A 136 4.93 -7.14 -17.97
C LEU A 136 5.23 -8.24 -16.96
N THR A 137 4.32 -9.22 -16.80
CA THR A 137 4.47 -10.37 -15.88
C THR A 137 5.78 -11.10 -16.11
N GLU A 138 6.07 -11.43 -17.37
CA GLU A 138 7.29 -12.11 -17.78
C GLU A 138 8.53 -11.23 -17.58
N LYS A 139 8.52 -9.99 -18.08
CA LYS A 139 9.67 -9.06 -18.01
C LYS A 139 10.08 -8.72 -16.58
N MET A 140 9.13 -8.67 -15.64
CA MET A 140 9.44 -8.43 -14.23
C MET A 140 9.82 -9.71 -13.46
N GLY A 141 9.72 -10.89 -14.10
CA GLY A 141 10.01 -12.18 -13.50
C GLY A 141 8.98 -12.61 -12.46
N TYR A 142 7.70 -12.22 -12.63
CA TYR A 142 6.63 -12.70 -11.75
C TYR A 142 6.18 -14.09 -12.22
N TRP A 143 6.48 -15.13 -11.46
CA TRP A 143 6.06 -16.49 -11.81
C TRP A 143 4.64 -16.75 -11.30
N VAL A 144 3.72 -16.84 -12.25
CA VAL A 144 2.32 -17.21 -12.09
C VAL A 144 1.86 -17.89 -13.37
N ASP A 145 0.99 -18.89 -13.26
CA ASP A 145 0.41 -19.59 -14.41
C ASP A 145 -0.57 -18.66 -15.14
N MET A 146 -0.16 -18.26 -16.34
CA MET A 146 -0.92 -17.42 -17.28
C MET A 146 -1.49 -18.25 -18.44
N GLU A 147 -1.20 -19.56 -18.52
CA GLU A 147 -1.70 -20.45 -19.57
C GLU A 147 -3.11 -20.97 -19.22
N ASP A 148 -3.36 -21.25 -17.95
CA ASP A 148 -4.69 -21.58 -17.42
C ASP A 148 -5.17 -20.56 -16.36
N PRO A 149 -5.41 -19.28 -16.71
CA PRO A 149 -5.95 -18.32 -15.76
C PRO A 149 -7.43 -18.58 -15.52
N TYR A 150 -7.92 -18.39 -14.29
CA TYR A 150 -9.38 -18.34 -14.07
C TYR A 150 -9.96 -17.04 -14.63
N VAL A 151 -11.16 -17.09 -15.19
CA VAL A 151 -11.83 -15.95 -15.83
C VAL A 151 -13.26 -15.86 -15.35
N THR A 152 -13.68 -14.71 -14.81
CA THR A 152 -14.98 -14.61 -14.12
C THR A 152 -16.20 -14.77 -15.03
N TYR A 153 -16.09 -14.47 -16.32
CA TYR A 153 -17.18 -14.69 -17.29
C TYR A 153 -17.34 -16.15 -17.75
N LYS A 154 -16.44 -17.08 -17.36
CA LYS A 154 -16.57 -18.48 -17.79
C LYS A 154 -17.74 -19.15 -17.06
N PRO A 155 -18.57 -19.96 -17.76
CA PRO A 155 -19.77 -20.57 -17.16
C PRO A 155 -19.50 -21.40 -15.90
N LYS A 156 -18.39 -22.16 -15.84
CA LYS A 156 -17.99 -22.90 -14.63
C LYS A 156 -17.77 -22.00 -13.41
N TYR A 157 -17.14 -20.84 -13.62
CA TYR A 157 -16.92 -19.86 -12.56
C TYR A 157 -18.27 -19.32 -12.08
N MET A 158 -19.13 -18.92 -13.03
CA MET A 158 -20.46 -18.38 -12.75
C MET A 158 -21.37 -19.40 -12.03
N GLU A 159 -21.31 -20.68 -12.39
CA GLU A 159 -22.08 -21.74 -11.75
C GLU A 159 -21.68 -21.91 -10.28
N THR A 160 -20.38 -21.84 -9.97
CA THR A 160 -19.92 -21.85 -8.57
C THR A 160 -20.44 -20.64 -7.80
N VAL A 161 -20.45 -19.46 -8.43
CA VAL A 161 -20.99 -18.25 -7.81
C VAL A 161 -22.48 -18.40 -7.51
N TRP A 162 -23.25 -18.98 -8.43
CA TRP A 162 -24.66 -19.33 -8.19
C TRP A 162 -24.83 -20.33 -7.04
N TRP A 163 -23.96 -21.33 -6.95
CA TRP A 163 -23.95 -22.26 -5.83
C TRP A 163 -23.70 -21.55 -4.49
N ILE A 164 -22.74 -20.62 -4.42
CA ILE A 164 -22.45 -19.82 -3.21
C ILE A 164 -23.70 -19.00 -2.83
N LEU A 165 -24.33 -18.32 -3.78
CA LEU A 165 -25.57 -17.58 -3.54
C LEU A 165 -26.68 -18.49 -3.01
N LYS A 166 -26.84 -19.70 -3.58
CA LYS A 166 -27.78 -20.71 -3.08
C LYS A 166 -27.49 -21.11 -1.63
N GLN A 167 -26.22 -21.26 -1.25
CA GLN A 167 -25.87 -21.57 0.15
C GLN A 167 -26.27 -20.44 1.10
N ILE A 168 -26.06 -19.19 0.72
CA ILE A 168 -26.43 -18.02 1.52
C ILE A 168 -27.96 -17.90 1.61
N TYR A 169 -28.66 -18.08 0.49
CA TYR A 169 -30.13 -18.08 0.42
C TYR A 169 -30.75 -19.17 1.29
N ASN A 170 -30.23 -20.39 1.23
CA ASN A 170 -30.72 -21.51 2.05
C ASN A 170 -30.53 -21.29 3.57
N LYS A 171 -29.65 -20.36 3.96
CA LYS A 171 -29.43 -19.95 5.36
C LYS A 171 -30.34 -18.78 5.78
N ASP A 172 -31.29 -18.36 4.95
CA ASP A 172 -32.14 -17.17 5.16
C ASP A 172 -31.33 -15.86 5.35
N LEU A 173 -30.15 -15.80 4.72
CA LEU A 173 -29.27 -14.63 4.79
C LEU A 173 -29.40 -13.70 3.58
N MET A 174 -30.35 -13.96 2.68
CA MET A 174 -30.68 -13.08 1.55
C MET A 174 -32.10 -12.55 1.69
N TYR A 175 -32.30 -11.27 1.35
CA TYR A 175 -33.63 -10.69 1.31
C TYR A 175 -33.72 -9.58 0.25
N LYS A 176 -34.92 -9.32 -0.24
CA LYS A 176 -35.22 -8.18 -1.10
C LYS A 176 -35.83 -7.04 -0.30
N GLY A 177 -35.35 -5.82 -0.50
CA GLY A 177 -35.84 -4.65 0.23
C GLY A 177 -35.90 -3.39 -0.61
N TYR A 178 -37.01 -2.64 -0.48
CA TYR A 178 -37.13 -1.27 -0.99
C TYR A 178 -36.60 -0.30 0.06
N THR A 179 -35.41 0.23 -0.15
CA THR A 179 -34.64 0.97 0.88
C THR A 179 -33.89 2.14 0.26
N ILE A 180 -33.51 3.12 1.08
CA ILE A 180 -32.70 4.25 0.64
C ILE A 180 -31.23 3.83 0.56
N GLN A 181 -30.65 3.89 -0.63
CA GLN A 181 -29.31 3.40 -0.92
C GLN A 181 -28.47 4.47 -1.62
N PRO A 182 -27.14 4.41 -1.47
CA PRO A 182 -26.23 5.11 -2.37
C PRO A 182 -26.50 4.74 -3.84
N TYR A 183 -26.74 5.73 -4.67
CA TYR A 183 -27.05 5.58 -6.08
C TYR A 183 -26.19 6.53 -6.91
N SER A 184 -25.62 6.04 -8.00
CA SER A 184 -24.86 6.85 -8.93
C SER A 184 -25.67 7.10 -10.20
N PRO A 185 -26.27 8.30 -10.40
CA PRO A 185 -27.05 8.57 -11.61
C PRO A 185 -26.25 8.42 -12.90
N LYS A 186 -24.95 8.75 -12.85
CA LYS A 186 -24.05 8.62 -14.00
C LYS A 186 -23.55 7.19 -14.26
N ALA A 187 -23.63 6.30 -13.28
CA ALA A 187 -23.43 4.86 -13.53
C ALA A 187 -24.76 4.11 -13.70
N GLY A 188 -25.90 4.74 -13.37
CA GLY A 188 -27.23 4.16 -13.46
C GLY A 188 -27.46 2.96 -12.54
N THR A 189 -26.78 2.86 -11.38
CA THR A 189 -26.93 1.73 -10.46
C THR A 189 -26.73 2.13 -9.00
N GLY A 190 -27.35 1.35 -8.10
CA GLY A 190 -27.04 1.35 -6.67
C GLY A 190 -25.60 0.90 -6.42
N LEU A 191 -25.01 1.45 -5.36
CA LEU A 191 -23.68 1.13 -4.86
C LEU A 191 -23.77 0.61 -3.44
N SER A 192 -22.84 -0.26 -3.09
CA SER A 192 -22.71 -0.81 -1.74
C SER A 192 -21.94 0.14 -0.81
N SER A 193 -22.05 -0.09 0.50
CA SER A 193 -21.36 0.72 1.53
C SER A 193 -19.83 0.71 1.35
N HIS A 194 -19.24 -0.45 1.06
CA HIS A 194 -17.79 -0.57 0.85
C HIS A 194 -17.29 0.12 -0.43
N GLU A 195 -18.07 0.17 -1.51
CA GLU A 195 -17.75 0.97 -2.70
C GLU A 195 -17.75 2.48 -2.43
N VAL A 196 -18.72 2.97 -1.66
CA VAL A 196 -18.80 4.40 -1.28
C VAL A 196 -17.65 4.78 -0.33
N ASN A 197 -17.12 3.82 0.42
CA ASN A 197 -15.98 4.00 1.33
C ASN A 197 -14.61 3.68 0.69
N GLN A 198 -14.55 3.48 -0.63
CA GLN A 198 -13.30 3.37 -1.35
C GLN A 198 -12.45 4.65 -1.18
N PRO A 199 -11.10 4.54 -1.10
CA PRO A 199 -10.25 5.72 -0.96
C PRO A 199 -10.45 6.73 -2.09
N GLY A 200 -10.76 7.98 -1.73
CA GLY A 200 -10.98 9.08 -2.69
C GLY A 200 -12.43 9.24 -3.16
N SER A 201 -13.37 8.41 -2.69
CA SER A 201 -14.80 8.57 -2.93
C SER A 201 -15.40 9.74 -2.14
N TYR A 202 -14.96 9.97 -0.90
CA TYR A 202 -15.33 11.16 -0.13
C TYR A 202 -14.40 12.33 -0.44
N ARG A 203 -14.98 13.50 -0.73
CA ARG A 203 -14.26 14.71 -1.12
C ARG A 203 -14.91 15.95 -0.53
N ASP A 204 -14.10 16.93 -0.18
CA ASP A 204 -14.60 18.23 0.25
C ASP A 204 -15.21 18.97 -0.96
N VAL A 205 -16.48 19.34 -0.83
CA VAL A 205 -17.22 20.11 -1.83
C VAL A 205 -17.77 21.38 -1.21
N THR A 206 -18.01 22.41 -2.04
CA THR A 206 -18.62 23.67 -1.61
C THR A 206 -20.07 23.73 -2.08
N ASP A 207 -21.01 23.42 -1.21
CA ASP A 207 -22.45 23.44 -1.51
C ASP A 207 -23.12 24.73 -1.02
N THR A 208 -24.24 25.10 -1.64
CA THR A 208 -25.14 26.15 -1.13
C THR A 208 -26.04 25.53 -0.07
N THR A 209 -25.95 26.00 1.16
CA THR A 209 -26.80 25.54 2.26
C THR A 209 -27.96 26.50 2.50
N VAL A 210 -29.07 25.98 3.02
CA VAL A 210 -30.25 26.78 3.37
C VAL A 210 -30.71 26.40 4.77
N VAL A 211 -30.91 27.41 5.61
CA VAL A 211 -31.75 27.32 6.81
C VAL A 211 -33.16 27.74 6.38
N ALA A 212 -34.03 26.76 6.14
CA ALA A 212 -35.39 26.96 5.69
C ALA A 212 -36.33 27.26 6.88
N GLN A 213 -37.34 28.09 6.64
CA GLN A 213 -38.35 28.54 7.60
C GLN A 213 -39.69 27.89 7.26
N PHE A 214 -40.11 26.93 8.08
CA PHE A 214 -41.38 26.23 7.93
C PHE A 214 -42.43 26.88 8.82
N LYS A 215 -43.42 27.57 8.23
CA LYS A 215 -44.47 28.28 9.00
C LYS A 215 -45.38 27.27 9.69
N ALA A 216 -45.44 27.31 11.02
CA ALA A 216 -46.29 26.45 11.82
C ALA A 216 -47.77 26.84 11.68
N ILE A 217 -48.66 25.84 11.72
CA ILE A 217 -50.11 26.05 11.73
C ILE A 217 -50.54 26.33 13.16
N ASN A 218 -51.03 27.56 13.40
CA ASN A 218 -51.29 28.08 14.74
C ASN A 218 -52.18 27.18 15.61
N ASP A 219 -53.22 26.59 15.03
CA ASP A 219 -54.19 25.74 15.75
C ASP A 219 -53.59 24.38 16.19
N THR A 220 -52.40 24.03 15.69
CA THR A 220 -51.68 22.80 16.05
C THR A 220 -50.56 23.03 17.05
N LEU A 221 -50.30 24.29 17.43
CA LEU A 221 -49.31 24.63 18.42
C LEU A 221 -49.81 24.24 19.83
N PRO A 222 -48.92 23.77 20.72
CA PRO A 222 -49.20 23.65 22.14
C PRO A 222 -49.72 24.97 22.71
N ALA A 223 -50.62 24.92 23.69
CA ALA A 223 -51.23 26.12 24.29
C ALA A 223 -50.19 27.15 24.78
N ALA A 224 -49.02 26.70 25.24
CA ALA A 224 -47.92 27.56 25.68
C ALA A 224 -47.27 28.37 24.55
N LEU A 225 -47.43 27.95 23.28
CA LEU A 225 -46.85 28.59 22.11
C LEU A 225 -47.90 29.37 21.27
N GLN A 226 -49.19 29.25 21.61
CA GLN A 226 -50.25 30.00 20.93
C GLN A 226 -50.22 31.49 21.30
N GLY A 227 -50.59 32.36 20.35
CA GLY A 227 -50.67 33.81 20.58
C GLY A 227 -49.32 34.55 20.50
N LEU A 228 -48.24 33.88 20.11
CA LEU A 228 -46.89 34.45 19.95
C LEU A 228 -46.56 34.90 18.51
N GLY A 229 -47.58 35.13 17.68
CA GLY A 229 -47.46 35.51 16.27
C GLY A 229 -47.18 34.34 15.33
N ASP A 230 -46.75 34.64 14.10
CA ASP A 230 -46.39 33.62 13.10
C ASP A 230 -45.08 32.92 13.50
N ILE A 231 -45.19 31.68 13.98
CA ILE A 231 -44.05 30.83 14.37
C ILE A 231 -43.52 30.07 13.15
N HIS A 232 -42.20 30.06 12.99
CA HIS A 232 -41.50 29.34 11.94
C HIS A 232 -40.48 28.37 12.56
N ILE A 233 -40.47 27.12 12.11
CA ILE A 233 -39.51 26.12 12.55
C ILE A 233 -38.31 26.16 11.61
N LEU A 234 -37.11 26.34 12.14
CA LEU A 234 -35.88 26.43 11.33
C LEU A 234 -35.27 25.07 11.14
N ALA A 235 -35.14 24.60 9.90
CA ALA A 235 -34.38 23.40 9.59
C ALA A 235 -33.27 23.71 8.59
N TRP A 236 -32.08 23.13 8.83
CA TRP A 236 -30.91 23.33 7.99
C TRP A 236 -30.68 22.15 7.05
N THR A 237 -30.26 22.45 5.82
CA THR A 237 -29.87 21.42 4.84
C THR A 237 -28.69 21.88 3.97
N THR A 238 -27.84 20.92 3.60
CA THR A 238 -26.77 21.05 2.59
C THR A 238 -27.25 20.65 1.19
N THR A 239 -28.46 20.11 1.07
CA THR A 239 -29.05 19.63 -0.19
C THR A 239 -30.41 20.30 -0.46
N PRO A 240 -30.42 21.61 -0.82
CA PRO A 240 -31.68 22.33 -1.10
C PRO A 240 -32.61 21.64 -2.11
N TRP A 241 -32.06 20.91 -3.09
CA TRP A 241 -32.83 20.10 -4.04
C TRP A 241 -33.73 19.04 -3.39
N THR A 242 -33.49 18.65 -2.13
CA THR A 242 -34.36 17.70 -1.39
C THR A 242 -35.54 18.39 -0.69
N LEU A 243 -35.54 19.72 -0.56
CA LEU A 243 -36.61 20.48 0.10
C LEU A 243 -38.01 20.28 -0.53
N PRO A 244 -38.17 20.18 -1.86
CA PRO A 244 -39.46 19.81 -2.45
C PRO A 244 -40.00 18.46 -1.99
N SER A 245 -39.12 17.57 -1.52
CA SER A 245 -39.48 16.23 -0.99
C SER A 245 -39.63 16.18 0.53
N ASN A 246 -39.71 17.34 1.18
CA ASN A 246 -40.01 17.42 2.61
C ASN A 246 -41.38 16.80 2.91
N THR A 247 -41.45 15.94 3.93
CA THR A 247 -42.75 15.50 4.49
C THR A 247 -42.81 15.53 6.01
N ALA A 248 -41.70 15.79 6.71
CA ALA A 248 -41.68 16.05 8.15
C ALA A 248 -40.51 16.95 8.57
N LEU A 249 -40.52 17.38 9.83
CA LEU A 249 -39.36 17.94 10.51
C LEU A 249 -39.02 17.06 11.71
N THR A 250 -37.75 16.71 11.91
CA THR A 250 -37.33 15.85 13.02
C THR A 250 -36.63 16.63 14.11
N VAL A 251 -37.05 16.42 15.35
CA VAL A 251 -36.47 17.00 16.57
C VAL A 251 -35.96 15.91 17.51
N GLY A 252 -34.90 16.22 18.26
CA GLY A 252 -34.40 15.35 19.32
C GLY A 252 -35.28 15.49 20.57
N PRO A 253 -35.89 14.41 21.10
CA PRO A 253 -36.91 14.52 22.16
C PRO A 253 -36.36 15.13 23.46
N LYS A 254 -35.05 14.99 23.71
CA LYS A 254 -34.37 15.48 24.91
C LYS A 254 -33.70 16.85 24.73
N ILE A 255 -33.64 17.36 23.50
CA ILE A 255 -32.96 18.63 23.17
C ILE A 255 -33.81 19.81 23.66
N ASP A 256 -33.14 20.85 24.16
CA ASP A 256 -33.74 22.13 24.51
C ASP A 256 -33.85 23.03 23.28
N TYR A 257 -35.07 23.49 23.00
CA TYR A 257 -35.41 24.41 21.92
C TYR A 257 -35.87 25.75 22.49
N VAL A 258 -35.69 26.80 21.70
CA VAL A 258 -36.10 28.15 22.06
C VAL A 258 -36.90 28.81 20.94
N LEU A 259 -37.83 29.67 21.34
CA LEU A 259 -38.52 30.58 20.44
C LEU A 259 -37.82 31.93 20.46
N VAL A 260 -37.46 32.43 19.29
CA VAL A 260 -36.72 33.67 19.13
C VAL A 260 -37.53 34.64 18.26
N LYS A 261 -37.91 35.77 18.84
CA LYS A 261 -38.53 36.89 18.11
C LYS A 261 -37.45 37.69 17.39
N THR A 262 -37.60 37.94 16.09
CA THR A 262 -36.62 38.69 15.28
C THR A 262 -37.24 39.18 13.96
N PHE A 263 -36.40 39.57 12.99
CA PHE A 263 -36.76 39.85 11.61
C PHE A 263 -35.97 38.96 10.65
N ASN A 264 -36.56 38.64 9.50
CA ASN A 264 -35.85 37.91 8.45
C ASN A 264 -34.76 38.80 7.81
N GLN A 265 -33.55 38.28 7.62
CA GLN A 265 -32.43 39.10 7.11
C GLN A 265 -32.50 39.44 5.62
N TYR A 266 -33.41 38.81 4.86
CA TYR A 266 -33.59 39.06 3.42
C TYR A 266 -34.82 39.92 3.14
N THR A 267 -35.93 39.64 3.81
CA THR A 267 -37.21 40.36 3.57
C THR A 267 -37.54 41.39 4.64
N PHE A 268 -36.78 41.41 5.74
CA PHE A 268 -36.99 42.31 6.89
C PHE A 268 -38.37 42.19 7.55
N ARG A 269 -39.12 41.12 7.27
CA ARG A 269 -40.41 40.85 7.90
C ARG A 269 -40.23 40.35 9.34
N PRO A 270 -41.08 40.78 10.30
CA PRO A 270 -41.05 40.26 11.66
C PRO A 270 -41.41 38.77 11.67
N ILE A 271 -40.66 37.98 12.41
CA ILE A 271 -40.80 36.52 12.52
C ILE A 271 -40.53 36.06 13.96
N THR A 272 -41.16 34.95 14.33
CA THR A 272 -40.79 34.17 15.51
C THR A 272 -40.25 32.83 15.03
N VAL A 273 -39.05 32.42 15.45
CA VAL A 273 -38.39 31.21 14.95
C VAL A 273 -38.07 30.20 16.05
N VAL A 274 -38.13 28.90 15.73
CA VAL A 274 -37.79 27.79 16.63
C VAL A 274 -36.49 27.13 16.17
N LEU A 275 -35.55 26.96 17.10
CA LEU A 275 -34.27 26.24 16.91
C LEU A 275 -33.72 25.76 18.25
N ALA A 276 -32.74 24.86 18.23
CA ALA A 276 -32.09 24.38 19.45
C ALA A 276 -31.34 25.51 20.17
N LYS A 277 -31.46 25.55 21.50
CA LYS A 277 -30.87 26.58 22.37
C LYS A 277 -29.38 26.76 22.15
N ASN A 278 -28.65 25.64 22.00
CA ASN A 278 -27.21 25.62 21.80
C ASN A 278 -26.76 26.22 20.44
N LEU A 279 -27.67 26.38 19.49
CA LEU A 279 -27.37 26.81 18.12
C LEU A 279 -27.79 28.25 17.83
N VAL A 280 -28.41 28.95 18.81
CA VAL A 280 -28.79 30.36 18.68
C VAL A 280 -27.60 31.23 18.27
N ALA A 281 -26.47 31.14 18.98
CA ALA A 281 -25.29 31.94 18.68
C ALA A 281 -24.71 31.67 17.27
N LYS A 282 -24.84 30.44 16.76
CA LYS A 282 -24.39 30.09 15.40
C LYS A 282 -25.32 30.66 14.31
N GLN A 283 -26.63 30.67 14.56
CA GLN A 283 -27.62 31.17 13.61
C GLN A 283 -27.78 32.69 13.62
N PHE A 284 -27.68 33.31 14.80
CA PHE A 284 -27.79 34.74 15.05
C PHE A 284 -26.39 35.40 15.17
N GLY A 285 -25.59 35.27 14.10
CA GLY A 285 -24.21 35.76 14.06
C GLY A 285 -24.07 37.30 13.93
N LYS A 286 -23.00 37.76 13.26
CA LYS A 286 -22.61 39.20 13.20
C LYS A 286 -23.71 40.19 12.75
N GLY A 287 -24.70 39.73 12.00
CA GLY A 287 -25.83 40.55 11.53
C GLY A 287 -26.94 40.74 12.57
N PHE A 288 -26.86 40.07 13.72
CA PHE A 288 -27.87 40.09 14.76
C PHE A 288 -27.31 40.61 16.09
N PHE A 289 -28.17 41.13 16.96
CA PHE A 289 -27.83 41.46 18.34
C PHE A 289 -28.99 41.13 19.27
N GLU A 290 -28.67 40.63 20.45
CA GLU A 290 -29.69 40.31 21.45
C GLU A 290 -30.20 41.62 22.08
N SER A 291 -31.52 41.77 22.19
CA SER A 291 -32.14 42.91 22.86
C SER A 291 -33.42 42.52 23.58
N SER A 292 -33.64 43.11 24.75
CA SER A 292 -34.89 43.05 25.51
C SER A 292 -35.71 44.33 25.41
N GLU A 293 -35.21 45.37 24.72
CA GLU A 293 -35.83 46.68 24.65
C GLU A 293 -36.88 46.72 23.52
N PRO A 294 -38.18 46.97 23.80
CA PRO A 294 -39.22 47.04 22.76
C PRO A 294 -38.90 48.06 21.66
N ALA A 295 -38.23 49.16 22.02
CA ALA A 295 -37.82 50.21 21.10
C ALA A 295 -36.86 49.71 20.00
N ASP A 296 -36.01 48.71 20.27
CA ASP A 296 -35.09 48.19 19.24
C ASP A 296 -35.85 47.44 18.15
N PHE A 297 -36.95 46.75 18.50
CA PHE A 297 -37.82 46.07 17.53
C PHE A 297 -38.76 47.04 16.82
N GLU A 298 -39.32 48.03 17.52
CA GLU A 298 -40.23 49.02 16.93
C GLU A 298 -39.52 49.99 15.96
N ASN A 299 -38.24 50.30 16.22
CA ASN A 299 -37.46 51.24 15.41
C ASN A 299 -36.67 50.57 14.28
N PHE A 300 -36.59 49.25 14.23
CA PHE A 300 -35.88 48.52 13.17
C PHE A 300 -36.50 48.80 11.80
N LYS A 301 -35.67 49.14 10.82
CA LYS A 301 -36.08 49.44 9.44
C LYS A 301 -35.38 48.54 8.43
N GLU A 302 -36.06 48.32 7.31
CA GLU A 302 -35.49 47.65 6.15
C GLU A 302 -34.15 48.30 5.75
N GLY A 303 -33.10 47.48 5.64
CA GLY A 303 -31.74 47.92 5.33
C GLY A 303 -30.85 48.23 6.53
N ASP A 304 -31.34 48.15 7.77
CA ASP A 304 -30.50 48.29 8.96
C ASP A 304 -29.45 47.18 9.06
N LYS A 305 -28.23 47.54 9.49
CA LYS A 305 -27.07 46.64 9.50
C LYS A 305 -27.10 45.56 10.59
N LYS A 306 -27.93 45.75 11.63
CA LYS A 306 -28.01 44.87 12.79
C LYS A 306 -29.47 44.62 13.14
N ILE A 307 -29.85 43.34 13.21
CA ILE A 307 -31.22 42.89 13.45
C ILE A 307 -31.37 42.50 14.92
N PRO A 308 -32.33 43.06 15.67
CA PRO A 308 -32.56 42.67 17.05
C PRO A 308 -33.18 41.26 17.12
N TYR A 309 -32.80 40.49 18.13
CA TYR A 309 -33.46 39.25 18.47
C TYR A 309 -33.65 39.08 19.98
N GLN A 310 -34.69 38.35 20.37
CA GLN A 310 -35.02 38.09 21.77
C GLN A 310 -35.51 36.65 21.92
N VAL A 311 -34.96 35.91 22.87
CA VAL A 311 -35.52 34.61 23.29
C VAL A 311 -36.76 34.89 24.13
N ILE A 312 -37.92 34.37 23.71
CA ILE A 312 -39.22 34.67 24.34
C ILE A 312 -39.87 33.45 25.02
N ALA A 313 -39.45 32.23 24.68
CA ALA A 313 -39.89 31.00 25.32
C ALA A 313 -38.89 29.86 25.11
N GLU A 314 -38.99 28.81 25.93
CA GLU A 314 -38.23 27.56 25.80
C GLU A 314 -39.19 26.37 25.75
N ALA A 315 -38.79 25.29 25.05
CA ALA A 315 -39.55 24.05 24.94
C ALA A 315 -38.60 22.86 24.84
N LYS A 316 -39.02 21.67 25.30
CA LYS A 316 -38.31 20.43 24.99
C LYS A 316 -38.73 19.92 23.61
N GLY A 317 -37.86 19.16 22.95
CA GLY A 317 -38.19 18.56 21.66
C GLY A 317 -39.46 17.72 21.69
N ALA A 318 -39.70 16.99 22.79
CA ALA A 318 -40.93 16.25 23.02
C ALA A 318 -42.20 17.13 22.97
N ASP A 319 -42.11 18.41 23.38
CA ASP A 319 -43.24 19.34 23.36
C ASP A 319 -43.55 19.85 21.94
N LEU A 320 -42.61 19.73 21.00
CA LEU A 320 -42.75 20.17 19.61
C LEU A 320 -43.35 19.09 18.71
N VAL A 321 -43.32 17.82 19.13
CA VAL A 321 -43.81 16.68 18.33
C VAL A 321 -45.30 16.83 18.05
N GLY A 322 -45.70 16.64 16.80
CA GLY A 322 -47.07 16.74 16.33
C GLY A 322 -47.49 18.12 15.82
N ILE A 323 -46.70 19.18 16.06
CA ILE A 323 -46.93 20.50 15.45
C ILE A 323 -46.95 20.34 13.92
N ARG A 324 -47.98 20.89 13.27
CA ARG A 324 -48.07 20.92 11.81
C ARG A 324 -47.54 22.22 11.26
N TYR A 325 -47.11 22.19 10.00
CA TYR A 325 -46.58 23.35 9.30
C TYR A 325 -47.08 23.39 7.84
N GLU A 326 -47.05 24.58 7.25
CA GLU A 326 -47.34 24.79 5.84
C GLU A 326 -46.23 24.20 4.96
N GLN A 327 -46.60 23.48 3.89
CA GLN A 327 -45.63 22.94 2.96
C GLN A 327 -44.73 24.04 2.38
N LEU A 328 -43.41 23.84 2.48
CA LEU A 328 -42.42 24.85 2.10
C LEU A 328 -42.50 25.22 0.61
N LEU A 329 -42.58 24.21 -0.26
CA LEU A 329 -42.68 24.34 -1.72
C LEU A 329 -43.89 23.54 -2.22
N PRO A 330 -45.07 24.16 -2.39
CA PRO A 330 -46.32 23.45 -2.67
C PRO A 330 -46.48 23.08 -4.15
N PHE A 331 -45.56 22.27 -4.67
CA PHE A 331 -45.64 21.73 -6.04
C PHE A 331 -46.61 20.55 -6.12
N VAL A 332 -46.44 19.55 -5.26
CA VAL A 332 -47.25 18.33 -5.19
C VAL A 332 -47.38 17.83 -3.75
N LEU A 333 -48.32 16.91 -3.52
CA LEU A 333 -48.49 16.18 -2.27
C LEU A 333 -48.08 14.71 -2.45
N PRO A 334 -47.72 14.00 -1.35
CA PRO A 334 -47.52 12.56 -1.38
C PRO A 334 -48.74 11.84 -1.96
N TYR A 335 -48.51 10.84 -2.82
CA TYR A 335 -49.62 10.10 -3.45
C TYR A 335 -50.48 9.30 -2.45
N GLN A 336 -49.91 8.96 -1.29
CA GLN A 336 -50.56 8.21 -0.21
C GLN A 336 -50.51 8.97 1.11
N ASN A 337 -51.66 8.94 1.81
CA ASN A 337 -51.85 9.51 3.15
C ASN A 337 -51.28 10.93 3.35
N PRO A 338 -51.46 11.87 2.40
CA PRO A 338 -50.88 13.21 2.50
C PRO A 338 -51.32 13.97 3.75
N GLU A 339 -52.46 13.61 4.34
CA GLU A 339 -52.95 14.16 5.60
C GLU A 339 -52.02 13.90 6.78
N ASN A 340 -51.16 12.87 6.73
CA ASN A 340 -50.19 12.54 7.78
C ASN A 340 -48.83 13.26 7.63
N ALA A 341 -48.61 13.95 6.51
CA ALA A 341 -47.40 14.71 6.24
C ALA A 341 -47.40 16.09 6.93
N PHE A 342 -46.28 16.80 6.76
CA PHE A 342 -46.03 18.19 7.18
C PHE A 342 -46.24 18.42 8.68
N ARG A 343 -45.59 17.58 9.48
CA ARG A 343 -45.60 17.66 10.95
C ARG A 343 -44.23 17.39 11.55
N VAL A 344 -44.04 17.81 12.80
CA VAL A 344 -42.84 17.53 13.59
C VAL A 344 -42.91 16.13 14.17
N ILE A 345 -41.80 15.38 14.05
CA ILE A 345 -41.63 14.02 14.57
C ILE A 345 -40.37 13.94 15.45
N SER A 346 -40.27 12.87 16.24
CA SER A 346 -39.14 12.61 17.13
C SER A 346 -38.09 11.73 16.45
N GLY A 347 -36.80 12.05 16.63
CA GLY A 347 -35.69 11.21 16.19
C GLY A 347 -34.45 11.41 17.06
N ASP A 348 -33.74 10.34 17.39
CA ASP A 348 -32.59 10.36 18.31
C ASP A 348 -31.26 10.70 17.65
N PHE A 349 -31.18 10.63 16.31
CA PHE A 349 -30.00 10.97 15.52
C PHE A 349 -29.73 12.49 15.44
N VAL A 350 -30.69 13.33 15.85
CA VAL A 350 -30.55 14.79 15.79
C VAL A 350 -29.49 15.27 16.78
N THR A 351 -28.53 16.07 16.30
CA THR A 351 -27.45 16.64 17.13
C THR A 351 -27.61 18.16 17.29
N THR A 352 -26.88 18.73 18.26
CA THR A 352 -26.76 20.19 18.42
C THR A 352 -25.36 20.70 18.06
N GLU A 353 -24.60 19.93 17.28
CA GLU A 353 -23.25 20.32 16.86
C GLU A 353 -23.31 21.36 15.76
N ASP A 354 -24.11 21.16 14.71
CA ASP A 354 -24.28 22.08 13.59
C ASP A 354 -25.75 22.21 13.14
N GLY A 355 -26.01 23.09 12.16
CA GLY A 355 -27.37 23.37 11.68
C GLY A 355 -28.23 24.13 12.69
N THR A 356 -29.48 23.71 12.86
CA THR A 356 -30.46 24.34 13.79
C THR A 356 -30.91 23.41 14.91
N GLY A 357 -30.45 22.16 14.93
CA GLY A 357 -30.95 21.12 15.82
C GLY A 357 -32.35 20.63 15.44
N ILE A 358 -32.82 20.96 14.23
CA ILE A 358 -34.05 20.45 13.62
C ILE A 358 -33.69 20.04 12.20
N VAL A 359 -34.04 18.81 11.83
CA VAL A 359 -33.69 18.23 10.54
C VAL A 359 -34.91 18.29 9.63
N HIS A 360 -34.72 18.78 8.40
CA HIS A 360 -35.73 18.60 7.35
C HIS A 360 -35.74 17.13 6.96
N THR A 361 -36.90 16.50 6.99
CA THR A 361 -37.03 15.07 6.73
C THR A 361 -37.67 14.83 5.38
N ALA A 362 -36.89 14.24 4.47
CA ALA A 362 -37.30 13.76 3.16
C ALA A 362 -37.09 12.24 3.10
N PRO A 363 -38.08 11.43 3.51
CA PRO A 363 -37.97 9.96 3.61
C PRO A 363 -37.57 9.29 2.29
N THR A 364 -37.79 9.97 1.17
CA THR A 364 -37.41 9.50 -0.17
C THR A 364 -35.89 9.53 -0.40
N PHE A 365 -35.11 10.38 0.28
CA PHE A 365 -33.69 10.60 -0.06
C PHE A 365 -32.74 10.52 1.14
N GLY A 366 -33.19 10.04 2.30
CA GLY A 366 -32.35 9.84 3.48
C GLY A 366 -32.71 8.53 4.20
N ALA A 367 -31.71 7.74 4.58
CA ALA A 367 -31.94 6.46 5.27
C ALA A 367 -32.48 6.66 6.70
N ASP A 368 -31.87 7.57 7.47
CA ASP A 368 -32.37 7.95 8.80
C ASP A 368 -33.74 8.62 8.70
N ASP A 369 -33.94 9.48 7.70
CA ASP A 369 -35.24 10.11 7.40
C ASP A 369 -36.33 9.08 7.16
N ALA A 370 -36.06 8.07 6.33
CA ALA A 370 -36.99 6.98 6.05
C ALA A 370 -37.33 6.18 7.30
N LYS A 371 -36.31 5.91 8.14
CA LYS A 371 -36.48 5.17 9.39
C LYS A 371 -37.39 5.92 10.36
N VAL A 372 -37.08 7.18 10.69
CA VAL A 372 -37.89 7.93 11.67
C VAL A 372 -39.29 8.27 11.15
N ALA A 373 -39.45 8.46 9.83
CA ALA A 373 -40.76 8.66 9.23
C ALA A 373 -41.65 7.41 9.36
N LYS A 374 -41.06 6.23 9.18
CA LYS A 374 -41.72 4.93 9.37
C LYS A 374 -42.07 4.65 10.83
N GLU A 375 -41.19 5.04 11.76
CA GLU A 375 -41.40 4.86 13.21
C GLU A 375 -42.42 5.87 13.79
N ALA A 376 -42.67 6.99 13.10
CA ALA A 376 -43.64 7.98 13.53
C ALA A 376 -45.08 7.41 13.55
N THR A 377 -45.91 7.88 14.48
CA THR A 377 -47.31 7.46 14.60
C THR A 377 -48.26 8.67 14.47
N PRO A 378 -49.21 8.68 13.52
CA PRO A 378 -49.27 7.83 12.31
C PRO A 378 -48.02 7.94 11.43
N GLU A 379 -47.74 6.94 10.59
CA GLU A 379 -46.57 6.95 9.69
C GLU A 379 -46.56 8.20 8.80
N VAL A 380 -45.37 8.81 8.64
CA VAL A 380 -45.18 9.95 7.72
C VAL A 380 -44.91 9.40 6.32
N PRO A 381 -45.72 9.77 5.31
CA PRO A 381 -45.52 9.24 3.96
C PRO A 381 -44.25 9.81 3.30
N PRO A 382 -43.55 9.02 2.47
CA PRO A 382 -42.50 9.54 1.60
C PRO A 382 -43.09 10.43 0.49
N MET A 383 -42.32 11.40 -0.01
CA MET A 383 -42.73 12.18 -1.18
C MET A 383 -42.53 11.36 -2.46
N LEU A 384 -43.54 10.55 -2.77
CA LEU A 384 -43.67 9.83 -4.04
C LEU A 384 -44.90 10.34 -4.79
N VAL A 385 -44.80 10.36 -6.12
CA VAL A 385 -45.86 10.75 -7.07
C VAL A 385 -46.11 9.62 -8.05
N LEU A 386 -47.26 9.61 -8.73
CA LEU A 386 -47.55 8.61 -9.75
C LEU A 386 -47.00 9.07 -11.10
N ASP A 387 -46.28 8.19 -11.80
CA ASP A 387 -45.89 8.42 -13.19
C ASP A 387 -47.08 8.20 -14.16
N GLU A 388 -46.82 8.34 -15.47
CA GLU A 388 -47.84 8.15 -16.53
C GLU A 388 -48.45 6.74 -16.55
N ASN A 389 -47.77 5.75 -15.96
CA ASN A 389 -48.20 4.37 -15.86
C ASN A 389 -48.85 4.04 -14.51
N GLY A 390 -49.03 5.02 -13.63
CA GLY A 390 -49.59 4.82 -12.28
C GLY A 390 -48.60 4.18 -11.30
N THR A 391 -47.30 4.21 -11.58
CA THR A 391 -46.25 3.69 -10.70
C THR A 391 -45.77 4.78 -9.74
N PRO A 392 -45.67 4.52 -8.42
CA PRO A 392 -45.09 5.47 -7.48
C PRO A 392 -43.59 5.68 -7.76
N VAL A 393 -43.20 6.93 -8.02
CA VAL A 393 -41.82 7.34 -8.32
C VAL A 393 -41.40 8.57 -7.49
N PRO A 394 -40.10 8.75 -7.22
CA PRO A 394 -39.59 9.97 -6.59
C PRO A 394 -39.75 11.21 -7.48
N LEU A 395 -39.61 12.40 -6.89
CA LEU A 395 -39.59 13.67 -7.64
C LEU A 395 -38.34 13.86 -8.51
N VAL A 396 -37.32 13.04 -8.31
CA VAL A 396 -36.06 13.02 -9.07
C VAL A 396 -35.98 11.67 -9.76
N ASP A 397 -35.73 11.62 -11.06
CA ASP A 397 -35.57 10.38 -11.82
C ASP A 397 -34.21 9.69 -11.57
N LEU A 398 -34.03 8.51 -12.15
CA LEU A 398 -32.79 7.74 -12.07
C LEU A 398 -31.59 8.40 -12.79
N GLN A 399 -31.79 9.46 -13.57
CA GLN A 399 -30.70 10.25 -14.15
C GLN A 399 -30.32 11.43 -13.23
N GLY A 400 -31.01 11.63 -12.12
CA GLY A 400 -30.79 12.75 -11.22
C GLY A 400 -31.42 14.05 -11.72
N LYS A 401 -32.50 13.98 -12.52
CA LYS A 401 -33.28 15.14 -12.98
C LYS A 401 -34.62 15.22 -12.26
N PHE A 402 -35.12 16.42 -12.03
CA PHE A 402 -36.49 16.59 -11.56
C PHE A 402 -37.52 16.12 -12.60
N THR A 403 -38.56 15.42 -12.16
CA THR A 403 -39.64 14.94 -13.02
C THR A 403 -40.57 16.08 -13.48
N SER A 404 -41.51 15.78 -14.39
CA SER A 404 -42.52 16.73 -14.88
C SER A 404 -43.38 17.38 -13.78
N HIS A 405 -43.48 16.73 -12.62
CA HIS A 405 -44.20 17.22 -11.44
C HIS A 405 -43.61 18.49 -10.81
N MET A 406 -42.37 18.84 -11.14
CA MET A 406 -41.63 19.95 -10.54
C MET A 406 -41.80 21.29 -11.28
N GLY A 407 -42.79 21.41 -12.17
CA GLY A 407 -43.13 22.65 -12.85
C GLY A 407 -41.94 23.28 -13.57
N GLU A 408 -41.56 24.50 -13.20
CA GLU A 408 -40.43 25.24 -13.79
C GLU A 408 -39.05 24.59 -13.58
N TYR A 409 -38.94 23.67 -12.62
CA TYR A 409 -37.70 22.93 -12.35
C TYR A 409 -37.62 21.58 -13.05
N ALA A 410 -38.70 21.16 -13.74
CA ALA A 410 -38.74 19.90 -14.47
C ALA A 410 -37.59 19.79 -15.48
N GLY A 411 -36.96 18.61 -15.53
CA GLY A 411 -35.85 18.29 -16.44
C GLY A 411 -34.47 18.81 -16.01
N LYS A 412 -34.37 19.67 -14.98
CA LYS A 412 -33.07 20.16 -14.48
C LYS A 412 -32.40 19.10 -13.61
N TYR A 413 -31.06 18.98 -13.70
CA TYR A 413 -30.30 18.09 -12.82
C TYR A 413 -30.20 18.64 -11.40
N VAL A 414 -30.26 17.76 -10.41
CA VAL A 414 -30.12 18.11 -8.98
C VAL A 414 -28.70 18.49 -8.59
N LYS A 415 -27.70 18.06 -9.36
CA LYS A 415 -26.28 18.43 -9.22
C LYS A 415 -25.71 18.86 -10.57
N ASN A 416 -24.96 19.95 -10.58
CA ASN A 416 -24.41 20.53 -11.82
C ASN A 416 -23.36 19.61 -12.47
N GLU A 417 -22.72 18.76 -11.68
CA GLU A 417 -21.71 17.80 -12.11
C GLU A 417 -22.25 16.74 -13.08
N TYR A 418 -23.58 16.62 -13.20
CA TYR A 418 -24.24 15.71 -14.13
C TYR A 418 -24.45 16.31 -15.53
N TYR A 419 -24.27 17.62 -15.71
CA TYR A 419 -24.23 18.21 -17.05
C TYR A 419 -22.93 17.83 -17.77
N ASP A 420 -23.00 17.77 -19.09
CA ASP A 420 -21.81 17.64 -19.91
C ASP A 420 -20.97 18.92 -19.85
N GLU A 421 -19.69 18.82 -20.21
CA GLU A 421 -18.76 19.93 -20.13
C GLU A 421 -19.24 21.12 -20.96
N GLY A 422 -19.30 22.30 -20.34
CA GLY A 422 -19.80 23.53 -20.97
C GLY A 422 -21.33 23.67 -21.06
N GLN A 423 -22.11 22.69 -20.59
CA GLN A 423 -23.58 22.73 -20.63
C GLN A 423 -24.24 23.05 -19.28
N ALA A 424 -23.47 23.10 -18.19
CA ALA A 424 -24.02 23.41 -16.87
C ALA A 424 -24.62 24.82 -16.84
N PRO A 425 -25.80 25.02 -16.23
CA PRO A 425 -26.41 26.34 -16.09
C PRO A 425 -25.57 27.24 -15.19
N GLU A 426 -25.66 28.57 -15.41
CA GLU A 426 -24.94 29.58 -14.62
C GLU A 426 -25.25 29.46 -13.12
N ARG A 427 -26.50 29.12 -12.78
CA ARG A 427 -26.97 28.88 -11.42
C ARG A 427 -27.38 27.42 -11.30
N SER A 428 -26.91 26.74 -10.26
CA SER A 428 -27.40 25.40 -9.93
C SER A 428 -28.82 25.49 -9.40
N ILE A 429 -29.55 24.38 -9.46
CA ILE A 429 -30.92 24.32 -8.94
C ILE A 429 -30.98 24.59 -7.43
N ASP A 430 -29.95 24.20 -6.68
CA ASP A 430 -29.80 24.54 -5.27
C ASP A 430 -29.77 26.07 -5.04
N VAL A 431 -29.10 26.81 -5.95
CA VAL A 431 -29.06 28.28 -5.91
C VAL A 431 -30.41 28.89 -6.30
N GLU A 432 -31.08 28.36 -7.32
CA GLU A 432 -32.41 28.84 -7.73
C GLU A 432 -33.44 28.65 -6.62
N ILE A 433 -33.48 27.46 -5.99
CA ILE A 433 -34.34 27.18 -4.83
C ILE A 433 -34.02 28.14 -3.69
N ALA A 434 -32.73 28.35 -3.38
CA ALA A 434 -32.34 29.27 -2.32
C ALA A 434 -32.76 30.73 -2.60
N ILE A 435 -32.68 31.20 -3.85
CA ILE A 435 -33.15 32.53 -4.26
C ILE A 435 -34.66 32.65 -4.04
N ARG A 436 -35.44 31.67 -4.54
CA ARG A 436 -36.89 31.65 -4.37
C ARG A 436 -37.29 31.68 -2.90
N LEU A 437 -36.64 30.87 -2.06
CA LEU A 437 -36.90 30.86 -0.63
C LEU A 437 -36.55 32.18 0.05
N LYS A 438 -35.52 32.91 -0.39
CA LYS A 438 -35.22 34.26 0.11
C LYS A 438 -36.34 35.24 -0.23
N GLU A 439 -36.78 35.25 -1.49
CA GLU A 439 -37.82 36.16 -1.99
C GLU A 439 -39.18 35.91 -1.32
N GLU A 440 -39.51 34.64 -1.06
CA GLU A 440 -40.77 34.22 -0.43
C GLU A 440 -40.78 34.32 1.11
N ASN A 441 -39.73 34.86 1.74
CA ASN A 441 -39.54 34.86 3.21
C ASN A 441 -39.49 33.46 3.84
N LYS A 442 -38.99 32.46 3.11
CA LYS A 442 -38.88 31.05 3.53
C LYS A 442 -37.44 30.61 3.80
N ALA A 443 -36.44 31.45 3.56
CA ALA A 443 -35.05 31.21 3.97
C ALA A 443 -34.67 32.14 5.11
N PHE A 444 -34.16 31.59 6.21
CA PHE A 444 -33.59 32.34 7.32
C PHE A 444 -32.14 32.72 7.05
N LYS A 445 -31.35 31.77 6.53
CA LYS A 445 -29.92 31.95 6.23
C LYS A 445 -29.53 31.09 5.03
N VAL A 446 -28.72 31.63 4.13
CA VAL A 446 -28.16 30.95 2.96
C VAL A 446 -26.69 31.30 2.84
N GLU A 447 -25.83 30.29 2.80
CA GLU A 447 -24.38 30.46 2.72
C GLU A 447 -23.71 29.31 1.97
N LYS A 448 -22.47 29.55 1.52
CA LYS A 448 -21.61 28.49 1.02
C LYS A 448 -20.98 27.74 2.18
N TYR A 449 -21.00 26.41 2.14
CA TYR A 449 -20.46 25.55 3.18
C TYR A 449 -19.58 24.48 2.56
N VAL A 450 -18.44 24.21 3.20
CA VAL A 450 -17.50 23.18 2.78
C VAL A 450 -17.70 21.95 3.66
N HIS A 451 -17.97 20.81 3.04
CA HIS A 451 -18.18 19.55 3.72
C HIS A 451 -17.75 18.36 2.87
N SER A 452 -17.55 17.21 3.50
CA SER A 452 -17.21 15.97 2.79
C SER A 452 -18.47 15.34 2.18
N TYR A 453 -18.46 15.12 0.87
CA TYR A 453 -19.58 14.51 0.14
C TYR A 453 -19.14 13.26 -0.64
N PRO A 454 -19.95 12.20 -0.65
CA PRO A 454 -19.61 10.96 -1.34
C PRO A 454 -19.77 11.09 -2.87
N HIS A 455 -18.81 10.50 -3.58
CA HIS A 455 -18.79 10.40 -5.03
C HIS A 455 -18.64 8.94 -5.46
N CYS A 456 -19.13 8.64 -6.66
CA CYS A 456 -18.97 7.33 -7.28
C CYS A 456 -17.49 7.03 -7.49
N TRP A 457 -17.04 5.87 -7.00
CA TRP A 457 -15.64 5.41 -7.07
C TRP A 457 -15.10 5.21 -8.50
N ARG A 458 -15.99 5.21 -9.52
CA ARG A 458 -15.63 5.05 -10.93
C ARG A 458 -15.89 6.28 -11.80
N THR A 459 -17.00 6.98 -11.60
CA THR A 459 -17.35 8.14 -12.44
C THR A 459 -16.88 9.46 -11.86
N ASP A 460 -16.42 9.48 -10.60
CA ASP A 460 -16.03 10.68 -9.86
C ASP A 460 -17.17 11.70 -9.66
N LYS A 461 -18.42 11.31 -9.94
CA LYS A 461 -19.61 12.17 -9.83
C LYS A 461 -20.30 12.00 -8.47
N PRO A 462 -20.95 13.06 -7.94
CA PRO A 462 -21.70 12.97 -6.68
C PRO A 462 -22.70 11.82 -6.70
N ILE A 463 -22.86 11.09 -5.60
CA ILE A 463 -23.93 10.09 -5.46
C ILE A 463 -25.18 10.72 -4.84
N LEU A 464 -26.33 10.11 -5.06
CA LEU A 464 -27.58 10.44 -4.37
C LEU A 464 -27.96 9.29 -3.46
N TYR A 465 -28.55 9.58 -2.31
CA TYR A 465 -29.29 8.56 -1.56
C TYR A 465 -30.68 8.45 -2.19
N TYR A 466 -31.05 7.27 -2.67
CA TYR A 466 -32.19 7.08 -3.56
C TYR A 466 -32.95 5.78 -3.20
N PRO A 467 -34.28 5.73 -3.33
CA PRO A 467 -35.03 4.53 -3.00
C PRO A 467 -34.91 3.51 -4.13
N LEU A 468 -34.39 2.32 -3.81
CA LEU A 468 -34.16 1.24 -4.78
C LEU A 468 -34.70 -0.09 -4.25
N ASP A 469 -35.25 -0.90 -5.15
CA ASP A 469 -35.57 -2.32 -4.89
C ASP A 469 -34.30 -3.13 -5.17
N SER A 470 -33.68 -3.68 -4.13
CA SER A 470 -32.41 -4.41 -4.24
C SER A 470 -32.40 -5.66 -3.39
N TRP A 471 -31.60 -6.64 -3.81
CA TRP A 471 -31.26 -7.81 -3.01
C TRP A 471 -30.06 -7.52 -2.11
N PHE A 472 -30.14 -8.02 -0.88
CA PHE A 472 -29.15 -7.83 0.16
C PHE A 472 -28.71 -9.15 0.75
N ILE A 473 -27.47 -9.18 1.24
CA ILE A 473 -26.94 -10.23 2.12
C ILE A 473 -26.89 -9.67 3.55
N LYS A 474 -27.47 -10.39 4.51
CA LYS A 474 -27.53 -10.05 5.94
C LYS A 474 -26.16 -10.17 6.62
N ILE A 475 -25.23 -9.28 6.29
CA ILE A 475 -23.88 -9.22 6.90
C ILE A 475 -23.98 -8.91 8.39
N THR A 476 -24.97 -8.12 8.80
CA THR A 476 -25.18 -7.76 10.20
C THR A 476 -25.34 -8.98 11.12
N GLU A 477 -25.92 -10.09 10.63
CA GLU A 477 -26.10 -11.34 11.37
C GLU A 477 -24.79 -12.12 11.61
N VAL A 478 -23.79 -11.96 10.74
CA VAL A 478 -22.49 -12.65 10.85
C VAL A 478 -21.34 -11.71 11.19
N ARG A 479 -21.65 -10.44 11.46
CA ARG A 479 -20.68 -9.37 11.63
C ARG A 479 -19.66 -9.62 12.73
N ASP A 480 -20.16 -10.03 13.90
CA ASP A 480 -19.32 -10.27 15.07
C ASP A 480 -18.44 -11.51 14.83
N ARG A 481 -19.00 -12.56 14.22
CA ARG A 481 -18.24 -13.74 13.83
C ARG A 481 -17.14 -13.43 12.82
N MET A 482 -17.43 -12.58 11.83
CA MET A 482 -16.47 -12.11 10.85
C MET A 482 -15.33 -11.32 11.51
N PHE A 483 -15.64 -10.51 12.53
CA PHE A 483 -14.64 -9.82 13.34
C PHE A 483 -13.77 -10.80 14.14
N ASP A 484 -14.37 -11.78 14.84
CA ASP A 484 -13.64 -12.78 15.63
C ASP A 484 -12.67 -13.61 14.75
N LEU A 485 -13.11 -14.02 13.56
CA LEU A 485 -12.26 -14.72 12.61
C LEU A 485 -11.09 -13.83 12.15
N ASN A 486 -11.31 -12.53 11.95
CA ASN A 486 -10.26 -11.60 11.56
C ASN A 486 -9.15 -11.46 12.64
N GLU A 487 -9.47 -11.60 13.93
CA GLU A 487 -8.47 -11.54 15.01
C GLU A 487 -7.46 -12.71 14.94
N THR A 488 -7.79 -13.79 14.21
CA THR A 488 -6.88 -14.93 14.01
C THR A 488 -5.94 -14.76 12.81
N ILE A 489 -6.15 -13.73 11.98
CA ILE A 489 -5.38 -13.50 10.76
C ILE A 489 -4.12 -12.70 11.09
N ASN A 490 -2.98 -13.11 10.54
CA ASN A 490 -1.74 -12.36 10.66
C ASN A 490 -1.68 -11.22 9.62
N TRP A 491 -1.83 -9.98 10.08
CA TRP A 491 -1.79 -8.79 9.23
C TRP A 491 -0.45 -8.07 9.28
N LYS A 492 0.05 -7.70 8.11
CA LYS A 492 1.21 -6.82 7.93
C LYS A 492 0.77 -5.57 7.15
N PRO A 493 0.66 -4.40 7.82
CA PRO A 493 0.93 -4.15 9.23
C PRO A 493 -0.28 -4.50 10.11
N LYS A 494 -0.01 -4.86 11.38
CA LYS A 494 -1.03 -5.21 12.37
C LYS A 494 -2.13 -4.15 12.51
N ALA A 495 -1.76 -2.87 12.47
CA ALA A 495 -2.68 -1.73 12.55
C ALA A 495 -3.73 -1.69 11.43
N THR A 496 -3.43 -2.24 10.24
CA THR A 496 -4.42 -2.33 9.16
C THR A 496 -5.50 -3.35 9.48
N GLY A 497 -5.11 -4.53 9.97
CA GLY A 497 -6.03 -5.62 10.32
C GLY A 497 -6.89 -5.33 11.52
N GLU A 498 -6.29 -4.91 12.64
CA GLU A 498 -7.01 -4.64 13.89
C GLU A 498 -7.73 -3.28 13.85
N GLY A 499 -7.11 -2.28 13.22
CA GLY A 499 -7.66 -0.93 13.12
C GLY A 499 -8.59 -0.76 11.93
N ARG A 500 -8.04 -0.49 10.74
CA ARG A 500 -8.81 -0.08 9.56
C ARG A 500 -9.83 -1.13 9.11
N PHE A 501 -9.46 -2.40 9.13
CA PHE A 501 -10.31 -3.51 8.71
C PHE A 501 -11.21 -3.97 9.86
N GLY A 502 -10.67 -4.28 11.03
CA GLY A 502 -11.44 -4.70 12.22
C GLY A 502 -12.54 -3.72 12.62
N ASN A 503 -12.25 -2.41 12.69
CA ASN A 503 -13.27 -1.39 13.01
C ASN A 503 -14.36 -1.29 11.93
N TRP A 504 -14.03 -1.60 10.67
CA TRP A 504 -15.03 -1.66 9.60
C TRP A 504 -15.94 -2.86 9.76
N LEU A 505 -15.38 -4.04 10.04
CA LEU A 505 -16.17 -5.24 10.27
C LEU A 505 -17.17 -5.03 11.40
N LYS A 506 -16.77 -4.44 12.54
CA LYS A 506 -17.69 -4.16 13.67
C LYS A 506 -18.87 -3.26 13.33
N ASN A 507 -18.78 -2.47 12.26
CA ASN A 507 -19.81 -1.55 11.82
C ASN A 507 -20.35 -1.90 10.42
N ALA A 508 -20.11 -3.12 9.94
CA ALA A 508 -20.56 -3.54 8.63
C ALA A 508 -22.09 -3.56 8.57
N ASN A 509 -22.63 -2.93 7.52
CA ASN A 509 -24.03 -2.97 7.15
C ASN A 509 -24.29 -4.14 6.19
N ASP A 510 -25.57 -4.48 6.00
CA ASP A 510 -25.97 -5.47 5.01
C ASP A 510 -25.47 -5.11 3.60
N TRP A 511 -25.00 -6.13 2.89
CA TRP A 511 -24.34 -5.94 1.60
C TRP A 511 -25.38 -5.90 0.50
N ASN A 512 -25.54 -4.73 -0.11
CA ASN A 512 -26.31 -4.56 -1.35
C ASN A 512 -25.67 -5.33 -2.51
N LEU A 513 -26.30 -6.44 -2.90
CA LEU A 513 -25.82 -7.36 -3.93
C LEU A 513 -26.27 -6.92 -5.33
N SER A 514 -27.47 -6.37 -5.48
CA SER A 514 -28.05 -6.05 -6.80
C SER A 514 -27.28 -4.95 -7.54
N ARG A 515 -27.10 -5.13 -8.85
CA ARG A 515 -26.64 -4.10 -9.79
C ARG A 515 -27.55 -4.08 -11.01
N SER A 516 -28.18 -2.94 -11.28
CA SER A 516 -29.08 -2.78 -12.42
C SER A 516 -28.29 -2.42 -13.68
N ARG A 517 -27.51 -3.39 -14.18
CA ARG A 517 -26.51 -3.28 -15.26
C ARG A 517 -26.63 -4.46 -16.25
N TYR A 518 -25.72 -4.61 -17.20
CA TYR A 518 -25.88 -5.53 -18.35
C TYR A 518 -24.78 -6.62 -18.47
N TRP A 519 -23.55 -6.33 -18.05
CA TRP A 519 -22.38 -7.21 -18.11
C TRP A 519 -21.88 -7.62 -16.71
N GLY A 520 -22.18 -8.86 -16.35
CA GLY A 520 -21.86 -9.45 -15.04
C GLY A 520 -22.63 -10.74 -14.79
N ILE A 521 -22.41 -11.36 -13.63
CA ILE A 521 -23.11 -12.58 -13.23
C ILE A 521 -24.57 -12.24 -12.88
N PRO A 522 -25.57 -12.84 -13.56
CA PRO A 522 -26.97 -12.59 -13.24
C PRO A 522 -27.35 -13.17 -11.88
N LEU A 523 -28.22 -12.47 -11.14
CA LEU A 523 -28.83 -12.99 -9.93
C LEU A 523 -29.76 -14.17 -10.29
N PRO A 524 -29.53 -15.40 -9.79
CA PRO A 524 -30.23 -16.59 -10.28
C PRO A 524 -31.57 -16.83 -9.56
N ILE A 525 -32.37 -15.78 -9.39
CA ILE A 525 -33.67 -15.86 -8.72
C ILE A 525 -34.77 -15.68 -9.75
N TRP A 526 -35.66 -16.67 -9.87
CA TRP A 526 -36.89 -16.58 -10.66
C TRP A 526 -38.06 -16.36 -9.74
N ARG A 527 -39.01 -15.51 -10.13
CA ARG A 527 -40.19 -15.16 -9.33
C ARG A 527 -41.45 -15.08 -10.18
N THR A 528 -42.58 -15.39 -9.55
CA THR A 528 -43.89 -15.14 -10.15
C THR A 528 -44.17 -13.64 -10.24
N GLU A 529 -45.06 -13.23 -11.16
CA GLU A 529 -45.44 -11.83 -11.34
C GLU A 529 -46.01 -11.19 -10.05
N ASP A 530 -46.75 -11.96 -9.26
CA ASP A 530 -47.29 -11.55 -7.94
C ASP A 530 -46.24 -11.56 -6.80
N LYS A 531 -45.00 -11.97 -7.09
CA LYS A 531 -43.85 -12.03 -6.18
C LYS A 531 -44.05 -12.94 -4.95
N GLN A 532 -45.04 -13.84 -4.98
CA GLN A 532 -45.36 -14.74 -3.86
C GLN A 532 -44.54 -16.03 -3.86
N GLU A 533 -44.10 -16.48 -5.04
CA GLU A 533 -43.27 -17.68 -5.19
C GLU A 533 -41.96 -17.29 -5.87
N GLU A 534 -40.87 -17.87 -5.37
CA GLU A 534 -39.53 -17.67 -5.90
C GLU A 534 -38.68 -18.93 -5.77
N ILE A 535 -37.72 -19.09 -6.68
CA ILE A 535 -36.70 -20.12 -6.63
C ILE A 535 -35.35 -19.49 -6.93
N LEU A 536 -34.33 -19.84 -6.14
CA LEU A 536 -32.95 -19.52 -6.46
C LEU A 536 -32.29 -20.76 -7.08
N VAL A 537 -31.75 -20.65 -8.29
CA VAL A 537 -31.08 -21.75 -8.99
C VAL A 537 -29.59 -21.76 -8.67
N GLY A 538 -29.08 -22.88 -8.18
CA GLY A 538 -27.70 -23.02 -7.69
C GLY A 538 -26.75 -23.79 -8.61
N SER A 539 -27.22 -24.31 -9.75
CA SER A 539 -26.40 -25.05 -10.72
C SER A 539 -27.01 -25.04 -12.12
N VAL A 540 -26.20 -25.33 -13.13
CA VAL A 540 -26.62 -25.52 -14.53
C VAL A 540 -27.52 -26.76 -14.64
N GLU A 541 -27.23 -27.83 -13.91
CA GLU A 541 -28.09 -29.01 -13.84
C GLU A 541 -29.49 -28.66 -13.29
N GLU A 542 -29.56 -27.92 -12.18
CA GLU A 542 -30.83 -27.44 -11.62
C GLU A 542 -31.57 -26.56 -12.64
N LEU A 543 -30.88 -25.61 -13.28
CA LEU A 543 -31.48 -24.75 -14.30
C LEU A 543 -32.04 -25.55 -15.48
N TYR A 544 -31.27 -26.49 -16.01
CA TYR A 544 -31.65 -27.34 -17.13
C TYR A 544 -32.93 -28.12 -16.81
N ASN A 545 -32.98 -28.73 -15.62
CA ASN A 545 -34.15 -29.49 -15.17
C ASN A 545 -35.40 -28.61 -14.98
N GLU A 546 -35.25 -27.39 -14.45
CA GLU A 546 -36.37 -26.45 -14.32
C GLU A 546 -36.88 -25.95 -15.68
N ILE A 547 -35.98 -25.79 -16.66
CA ILE A 547 -36.35 -25.48 -18.05
C ILE A 547 -37.20 -26.59 -18.66
N GLU A 548 -36.78 -27.86 -18.53
CA GLU A 548 -37.54 -29.00 -19.04
C GLU A 548 -38.95 -29.09 -18.41
N LYS A 549 -39.07 -28.82 -17.09
CA LYS A 549 -40.37 -28.72 -16.42
C LYS A 549 -41.23 -27.59 -17.01
N SER A 550 -40.62 -26.44 -17.29
CA SER A 550 -41.31 -25.30 -17.90
C SER A 550 -41.76 -25.57 -19.34
N ILE A 551 -40.98 -26.32 -20.11
CA ILE A 551 -41.35 -26.80 -21.45
C ILE A 551 -42.57 -27.74 -21.35
N ALA A 552 -42.54 -28.69 -20.42
CA ALA A 552 -43.66 -29.59 -20.19
C ALA A 552 -44.93 -28.85 -19.76
N ALA A 553 -44.79 -27.74 -19.02
CA ALA A 553 -45.88 -26.84 -18.64
C ALA A 553 -46.35 -25.88 -19.76
N GLY A 554 -45.60 -25.80 -20.87
CA GLY A 554 -45.93 -24.97 -22.03
C GLY A 554 -45.55 -23.49 -21.90
N PHE A 555 -44.73 -23.11 -20.91
CA PHE A 555 -44.27 -21.73 -20.74
C PHE A 555 -42.98 -21.45 -21.51
N GLN A 556 -42.04 -22.40 -21.52
CA GLN A 556 -40.81 -22.33 -22.31
C GLN A 556 -40.96 -23.13 -23.61
N LYS A 557 -40.40 -22.64 -24.72
CA LYS A 557 -40.50 -23.33 -26.02
C LYS A 557 -39.43 -24.38 -26.24
N GLU A 558 -38.19 -24.04 -25.89
CA GLU A 558 -37.03 -24.89 -26.07
C GLU A 558 -35.99 -24.59 -24.98
N ASN A 559 -35.09 -25.55 -24.78
CA ASN A 559 -33.99 -25.42 -23.86
C ASN A 559 -32.80 -24.74 -24.57
N PRO A 560 -32.38 -23.53 -24.14
CA PRO A 560 -31.26 -22.81 -24.78
C PRO A 560 -29.93 -23.56 -24.66
N PHE A 561 -29.82 -24.52 -23.74
CA PHE A 561 -28.62 -25.33 -23.51
C PHE A 561 -28.73 -26.72 -24.17
N LYS A 562 -29.56 -26.86 -25.20
CA LYS A 562 -29.71 -28.12 -25.93
C LYS A 562 -28.35 -28.59 -26.49
N GLY A 563 -27.94 -29.79 -26.09
CA GLY A 563 -26.63 -30.35 -26.43
C GLY A 563 -25.66 -30.40 -25.25
N PHE A 564 -25.93 -29.65 -24.17
CA PHE A 564 -25.22 -29.79 -22.90
C PHE A 564 -25.51 -31.17 -22.27
N GLU A 565 -24.45 -31.86 -21.85
CA GLU A 565 -24.52 -33.14 -21.17
C GLU A 565 -24.35 -32.96 -19.65
N ILE A 566 -25.41 -33.24 -18.88
CA ILE A 566 -25.36 -33.15 -17.41
C ILE A 566 -24.33 -34.14 -16.86
N GLY A 567 -23.49 -33.67 -15.93
CA GLY A 567 -22.43 -34.45 -15.30
C GLY A 567 -21.13 -34.53 -16.09
N ASN A 568 -21.08 -33.97 -17.32
CA ASN A 568 -19.86 -33.84 -18.10
C ASN A 568 -19.19 -32.48 -17.81
N MET A 569 -18.05 -32.51 -17.12
CA MET A 569 -17.32 -31.30 -16.69
C MET A 569 -16.25 -30.85 -17.70
N ASP A 570 -16.18 -31.44 -18.90
CA ASP A 570 -15.22 -31.02 -19.93
C ASP A 570 -15.48 -29.56 -20.36
N GLU A 571 -14.42 -28.78 -20.58
CA GLU A 571 -14.53 -27.38 -21.04
C GLU A 571 -15.38 -27.27 -22.31
N THR A 572 -15.23 -28.20 -23.27
CA THR A 572 -16.00 -28.17 -24.52
C THR A 572 -17.50 -28.38 -24.31
N ASN A 573 -17.92 -29.03 -23.23
CA ASN A 573 -19.34 -29.16 -22.86
C ASN A 573 -19.85 -27.85 -22.23
N TYR A 574 -19.04 -27.23 -21.37
CA TYR A 574 -19.36 -25.93 -20.75
C TYR A 574 -19.25 -24.75 -21.73
N ASP A 575 -18.56 -24.88 -22.85
CA ASP A 575 -18.54 -23.89 -23.93
C ASP A 575 -19.90 -23.81 -24.68
N LEU A 576 -20.78 -24.80 -24.51
CA LEU A 576 -22.13 -24.81 -25.09
C LEU A 576 -23.15 -24.00 -24.29
N ILE A 577 -22.78 -23.53 -23.09
CA ILE A 577 -23.68 -22.78 -22.21
C ILE A 577 -23.22 -21.35 -22.04
N ASP A 578 -24.18 -20.44 -21.89
CA ASP A 578 -23.95 -19.06 -21.54
C ASP A 578 -24.95 -18.64 -20.46
N LEU A 579 -24.43 -18.22 -19.32
CA LEU A 579 -25.21 -17.82 -18.15
C LEU A 579 -25.38 -16.30 -18.04
N HIS A 580 -24.95 -15.52 -19.05
CA HIS A 580 -25.09 -14.06 -19.04
C HIS A 580 -26.54 -13.62 -19.26
N LYS A 581 -26.80 -12.38 -18.85
CA LYS A 581 -28.13 -11.74 -18.81
C LYS A 581 -28.94 -11.90 -20.10
N ASN A 582 -28.32 -11.67 -21.26
CA ASN A 582 -28.97 -11.76 -22.57
C ASN A 582 -29.52 -13.17 -22.89
N VAL A 583 -29.00 -14.21 -22.25
CA VAL A 583 -29.47 -15.59 -22.43
C VAL A 583 -30.47 -15.96 -21.34
N VAL A 584 -30.12 -15.74 -20.08
CA VAL A 584 -30.94 -16.23 -18.95
C VAL A 584 -32.22 -15.43 -18.72
N ASP A 585 -32.30 -14.18 -19.20
CA ASP A 585 -33.53 -13.37 -19.11
C ASP A 585 -34.66 -13.90 -20.01
N GLU A 586 -34.32 -14.63 -21.08
CA GLU A 586 -35.30 -15.24 -22.00
C GLU A 586 -35.87 -16.56 -21.45
N ILE A 587 -35.35 -17.06 -20.32
CA ILE A 587 -35.78 -18.32 -19.71
C ILE A 587 -36.96 -18.07 -18.78
N THR A 588 -38.13 -18.61 -19.16
CA THR A 588 -39.30 -18.65 -18.27
C THR A 588 -39.34 -20.00 -17.55
N LEU A 589 -39.45 -19.98 -16.21
CA LEU A 589 -39.61 -21.18 -15.38
C LEU A 589 -41.06 -21.36 -14.93
N VAL A 590 -41.36 -22.48 -14.28
CA VAL A 590 -42.69 -22.78 -13.72
C VAL A 590 -42.61 -22.93 -12.20
N SER A 591 -43.51 -22.27 -11.48
CA SER A 591 -43.56 -22.32 -10.01
C SER A 591 -44.18 -23.61 -9.51
N ALA A 592 -44.07 -23.87 -8.20
CA ALA A 592 -44.71 -25.02 -7.57
C ALA A 592 -46.23 -25.02 -7.73
N SER A 593 -46.86 -23.84 -7.80
CA SER A 593 -48.29 -23.68 -8.10
C SER A 593 -48.65 -23.71 -9.59
N GLY A 594 -47.67 -23.88 -10.48
CA GLY A 594 -47.88 -23.93 -11.94
C GLY A 594 -47.96 -22.57 -12.62
N LYS A 595 -47.49 -21.49 -11.97
CA LYS A 595 -47.45 -20.14 -12.56
C LYS A 595 -46.12 -19.89 -13.29
N PRO A 596 -46.10 -19.03 -14.33
CA PRO A 596 -44.85 -18.65 -14.97
C PRO A 596 -43.99 -17.80 -14.03
N MET A 597 -42.68 -18.02 -14.08
CA MET A 597 -41.69 -17.28 -13.31
C MET A 597 -40.66 -16.65 -14.25
N LYS A 598 -40.30 -15.39 -13.98
CA LYS A 598 -39.24 -14.66 -14.69
C LYS A 598 -38.08 -14.39 -13.76
N ARG A 599 -36.87 -14.32 -14.30
CA ARG A 599 -35.67 -13.96 -13.54
C ARG A 599 -35.79 -12.53 -13.01
N GLU A 600 -35.33 -12.28 -11.80
CA GLU A 600 -35.05 -10.93 -11.31
C GLU A 600 -34.04 -10.26 -12.24
N ALA A 601 -34.29 -9.04 -12.70
CA ALA A 601 -33.50 -8.44 -13.79
C ALA A 601 -32.05 -8.08 -13.40
N ASP A 602 -31.76 -7.95 -12.11
CA ASP A 602 -30.47 -7.49 -11.60
C ASP A 602 -29.33 -8.48 -11.86
N LEU A 603 -28.13 -7.93 -11.95
CA LEU A 603 -26.87 -8.64 -11.81
C LEU A 603 -26.39 -8.58 -10.35
N ILE A 604 -25.35 -9.34 -10.03
CA ILE A 604 -24.69 -9.23 -8.73
C ILE A 604 -23.52 -8.23 -8.77
N ASP A 605 -23.10 -7.81 -7.60
CA ASP A 605 -21.92 -7.00 -7.36
C ASP A 605 -20.65 -7.73 -7.81
N VAL A 606 -19.78 -7.07 -8.60
CA VAL A 606 -18.50 -7.62 -9.07
C VAL A 606 -17.55 -7.98 -7.92
N TRP A 607 -17.70 -7.35 -6.76
CA TRP A 607 -16.93 -7.74 -5.58
C TRP A 607 -17.33 -9.14 -5.04
N PHE A 608 -18.55 -9.61 -5.35
CA PHE A 608 -18.98 -10.98 -5.08
C PHE A 608 -18.32 -11.97 -6.04
N ASP A 609 -18.19 -11.61 -7.32
CA ASP A 609 -17.47 -12.41 -8.33
C ASP A 609 -16.03 -12.65 -7.87
N SER A 610 -15.29 -11.58 -7.61
CA SER A 610 -13.88 -11.65 -7.19
C SER A 610 -13.70 -12.28 -5.80
N GLY A 611 -14.63 -12.07 -4.87
CA GLY A 611 -14.64 -12.70 -3.56
C GLY A 611 -14.94 -14.21 -3.59
N SER A 612 -15.55 -14.70 -4.66
CA SER A 612 -15.85 -16.13 -4.87
C SER A 612 -14.69 -16.93 -5.47
N MET A 613 -13.61 -16.24 -5.90
CA MET A 613 -12.43 -16.82 -6.54
C MET A 613 -11.85 -18.05 -5.85
N PRO A 614 -11.74 -18.14 -4.51
CA PRO A 614 -11.14 -19.31 -3.84
C PRO A 614 -11.78 -20.64 -4.24
N TYR A 615 -13.08 -20.61 -4.55
CA TYR A 615 -13.90 -21.78 -4.85
C TYR A 615 -14.20 -21.87 -6.36
N ALA A 616 -14.54 -20.73 -6.95
CA ALA A 616 -14.98 -20.64 -8.35
C ALA A 616 -13.88 -20.96 -9.37
N GLN A 617 -12.60 -20.69 -9.04
CA GLN A 617 -11.48 -21.07 -9.90
C GLN A 617 -11.32 -22.60 -10.06
N TRP A 618 -11.93 -23.37 -9.16
CA TRP A 618 -11.88 -24.83 -9.13
C TRP A 618 -13.21 -25.48 -9.55
N HIS A 619 -14.20 -24.67 -9.93
CA HIS A 619 -15.56 -25.11 -10.23
C HIS A 619 -16.19 -25.91 -9.06
N TYR A 620 -15.84 -25.52 -7.84
CA TYR A 620 -16.36 -26.13 -6.62
C TYR A 620 -17.86 -25.82 -6.45
N PRO A 621 -18.70 -26.77 -6.00
CA PRO A 621 -18.37 -28.13 -5.56
C PRO A 621 -18.57 -29.20 -6.65
N PHE A 622 -18.77 -28.79 -7.91
CA PHE A 622 -19.12 -29.69 -9.02
C PHE A 622 -17.92 -30.56 -9.43
N GLU A 623 -16.72 -29.98 -9.40
CA GLU A 623 -15.45 -30.69 -9.51
C GLU A 623 -14.44 -30.20 -8.46
N ASN A 624 -13.32 -30.92 -8.32
CA ASN A 624 -12.22 -30.57 -7.43
C ASN A 624 -12.61 -30.31 -5.96
N LYS A 625 -13.67 -30.98 -5.48
CA LYS A 625 -14.24 -30.76 -4.14
C LYS A 625 -13.22 -30.96 -3.02
N ASP A 626 -12.32 -31.93 -3.18
CA ASP A 626 -11.26 -32.25 -2.23
C ASP A 626 -10.29 -31.08 -2.02
N LYS A 627 -10.11 -30.20 -3.01
CA LYS A 627 -9.26 -29.01 -2.88
C LYS A 627 -9.72 -28.07 -1.77
N ILE A 628 -11.03 -27.94 -1.60
CA ILE A 628 -11.65 -27.07 -0.61
C ILE A 628 -11.98 -27.84 0.68
N ASP A 629 -12.64 -29.00 0.56
CA ASP A 629 -13.11 -29.77 1.72
C ASP A 629 -11.96 -30.33 2.58
N GLU A 630 -10.85 -30.75 1.96
CA GLU A 630 -9.68 -31.29 2.66
C GLU A 630 -8.64 -30.21 3.00
N ASN A 631 -8.98 -28.93 2.77
CA ASN A 631 -8.12 -27.76 2.95
C ASN A 631 -6.78 -27.79 2.18
N LYS A 632 -6.77 -28.31 0.94
CA LYS A 632 -5.55 -28.36 0.11
C LYS A 632 -5.24 -27.02 -0.57
N ASP A 633 -6.28 -26.32 -1.04
CA ASP A 633 -6.19 -25.03 -1.74
C ASP A 633 -7.07 -23.93 -1.09
N PHE A 634 -7.61 -24.18 0.11
CA PHE A 634 -8.34 -23.19 0.93
C PHE A 634 -8.26 -23.58 2.42
N PRO A 635 -8.06 -22.65 3.37
CA PRO A 635 -7.82 -21.22 3.19
C PRO A 635 -6.40 -20.90 2.71
N ALA A 636 -6.22 -19.75 2.06
CA ALA A 636 -4.90 -19.33 1.58
C ALA A 636 -3.92 -19.14 2.74
N ASP A 637 -2.67 -19.56 2.55
CA ASP A 637 -1.60 -19.25 3.47
C ASP A 637 -1.16 -17.80 3.34
N PHE A 638 -1.28 -17.20 2.15
CA PHE A 638 -0.82 -15.83 1.91
C PHE A 638 -1.56 -15.12 0.78
N ILE A 639 -1.87 -13.85 1.01
CA ILE A 639 -2.30 -12.89 -0.01
C ILE A 639 -1.60 -11.53 0.20
N ALA A 640 -1.47 -10.74 -0.86
CA ALA A 640 -0.98 -9.37 -0.77
C ALA A 640 -1.63 -8.46 -1.82
N GLU A 641 -2.21 -7.35 -1.40
CA GLU A 641 -2.78 -6.31 -2.27
C GLU A 641 -2.72 -4.93 -1.58
N GLY A 642 -3.10 -3.88 -2.30
CA GLY A 642 -3.11 -2.51 -1.77
C GLY A 642 -4.07 -2.30 -0.59
N VAL A 643 -3.79 -1.28 0.23
CA VAL A 643 -4.61 -0.90 1.40
C VAL A 643 -6.07 -0.56 1.07
N ASP A 644 -6.35 -0.17 -0.17
CA ASP A 644 -7.71 0.01 -0.72
C ASP A 644 -8.54 -1.28 -0.67
N GLN A 645 -7.91 -2.45 -0.75
CA GLN A 645 -8.61 -3.75 -0.71
C GLN A 645 -9.22 -4.08 0.65
N THR A 646 -8.92 -3.30 1.70
CA THR A 646 -9.65 -3.35 3.00
C THR A 646 -11.14 -2.98 2.87
N ARG A 647 -11.56 -2.41 1.73
CA ARG A 647 -12.96 -2.15 1.35
C ARG A 647 -13.34 -2.83 0.04
N GLY A 648 -12.51 -3.72 -0.46
CA GLY A 648 -12.71 -4.46 -1.71
C GLY A 648 -12.47 -5.95 -1.46
N TRP A 649 -11.47 -6.51 -2.14
CA TRP A 649 -11.25 -7.95 -2.21
C TRP A 649 -10.96 -8.61 -0.85
N PHE A 650 -10.20 -7.97 0.06
CA PHE A 650 -9.97 -8.53 1.40
C PHE A 650 -11.28 -8.72 2.17
N TYR A 651 -12.19 -7.75 2.04
CA TYR A 651 -13.49 -7.78 2.69
C TYR A 651 -14.37 -8.90 2.11
N THR A 652 -14.50 -8.96 0.79
CA THR A 652 -15.44 -9.90 0.17
C THR A 652 -15.00 -11.35 0.24
N LEU A 653 -13.69 -11.62 0.12
CA LEU A 653 -13.12 -12.94 0.42
C LEU A 653 -13.51 -13.40 1.82
N HIS A 654 -13.28 -12.55 2.83
CA HIS A 654 -13.51 -12.87 4.23
C HIS A 654 -15.00 -12.99 4.56
N ALA A 655 -15.83 -12.13 3.98
CA ALA A 655 -17.28 -12.16 4.13
C ALA A 655 -17.87 -13.46 3.56
N ILE A 656 -17.52 -13.85 2.33
CA ILE A 656 -18.03 -15.07 1.70
C ILE A 656 -17.53 -16.33 2.44
N ALA A 657 -16.25 -16.36 2.83
CA ALA A 657 -15.70 -17.46 3.63
C ALA A 657 -16.43 -17.63 4.97
N THR A 658 -16.75 -16.52 5.64
CA THR A 658 -17.54 -16.54 6.88
C THR A 658 -18.98 -17.03 6.62
N LEU A 659 -19.66 -16.44 5.64
CA LEU A 659 -21.06 -16.75 5.32
C LEU A 659 -21.29 -18.21 4.93
N VAL A 660 -20.39 -18.78 4.12
CA VAL A 660 -20.58 -20.13 3.57
C VAL A 660 -19.90 -21.19 4.42
N PHE A 661 -18.66 -20.95 4.88
CA PHE A 661 -17.79 -21.98 5.46
C PHE A 661 -17.45 -21.76 6.95
N ASP A 662 -17.83 -20.63 7.55
CA ASP A 662 -17.43 -20.23 8.91
C ASP A 662 -15.91 -20.30 9.15
N LYS A 663 -15.12 -19.85 8.18
CA LYS A 663 -13.65 -19.87 8.19
C LYS A 663 -13.07 -18.55 7.72
N VAL A 664 -11.80 -18.29 8.08
CA VAL A 664 -11.00 -17.24 7.42
C VAL A 664 -10.76 -17.61 5.97
N ALA A 665 -10.69 -16.62 5.07
CA ALA A 665 -10.31 -16.86 3.68
C ALA A 665 -8.79 -17.01 3.49
N TYR A 666 -8.02 -16.40 4.38
CA TYR A 666 -6.57 -16.29 4.31
C TYR A 666 -5.96 -16.21 5.72
N LYS A 667 -4.74 -16.75 5.87
CA LYS A 667 -4.01 -16.80 7.15
C LYS A 667 -3.05 -15.62 7.34
N ASN A 668 -2.42 -15.14 6.26
CA ASN A 668 -1.48 -14.03 6.29
C ASN A 668 -1.81 -13.01 5.19
N VAL A 669 -1.81 -11.71 5.54
CA VAL A 669 -2.08 -10.60 4.60
C VAL A 669 -0.96 -9.58 4.67
N VAL A 670 -0.36 -9.27 3.53
CA VAL A 670 0.47 -8.06 3.37
C VAL A 670 -0.35 -7.00 2.65
N SER A 671 -0.75 -5.96 3.37
CA SER A 671 -1.48 -4.83 2.82
C SER A 671 -0.51 -3.72 2.41
N ASN A 672 -0.22 -3.60 1.12
CA ASN A 672 0.81 -2.67 0.65
C ASN A 672 0.33 -1.22 0.58
N GLY A 673 1.27 -0.30 0.80
CA GLY A 673 1.06 1.14 0.65
C GLY A 673 0.94 1.56 -0.81
N LEU A 674 0.74 2.86 -1.02
CA LEU A 674 0.65 3.44 -2.37
C LEU A 674 2.04 3.75 -2.92
N VAL A 675 2.21 3.53 -4.22
CA VAL A 675 3.36 4.07 -4.95
C VAL A 675 3.01 5.48 -5.43
N LEU A 676 3.75 6.46 -4.93
CA LEU A 676 3.61 7.89 -5.21
C LEU A 676 4.77 8.35 -6.06
N ASP A 677 4.65 9.53 -6.68
CA ASP A 677 5.80 10.16 -7.32
C ASP A 677 6.87 10.58 -6.29
N LYS A 678 8.03 11.02 -6.77
CA LYS A 678 9.15 11.48 -5.91
C LYS A 678 8.78 12.60 -4.92
N ASN A 679 7.73 13.37 -5.21
CA ASN A 679 7.23 14.46 -4.37
C ASN A 679 6.13 14.01 -3.40
N GLY A 680 5.68 12.76 -3.46
CA GLY A 680 4.60 12.21 -2.64
C GLY A 680 3.19 12.49 -3.20
N GLN A 681 3.07 12.86 -4.48
CA GLN A 681 1.76 13.02 -5.13
C GLN A 681 1.30 11.72 -5.78
N LYS A 682 -0.02 11.53 -5.88
CA LYS A 682 -0.59 10.38 -6.60
C LYS A 682 -0.19 10.47 -8.07
N MET A 683 0.35 9.38 -8.61
CA MET A 683 0.70 9.31 -10.03
C MET A 683 -0.54 9.31 -10.91
N SER A 684 -0.55 10.13 -11.96
CA SER A 684 -1.59 10.11 -12.99
C SER A 684 -1.05 10.55 -14.34
N LYS A 685 -1.62 9.99 -15.42
CA LYS A 685 -1.29 10.42 -16.79
C LYS A 685 -1.61 11.90 -17.02
N ARG A 686 -2.68 12.43 -16.39
CA ARG A 686 -3.08 13.83 -16.48
C ARG A 686 -2.03 14.80 -15.93
N LEU A 687 -1.35 14.42 -14.84
CA LEU A 687 -0.30 15.23 -14.21
C LEU A 687 1.08 15.03 -14.86
N GLY A 688 1.22 14.07 -15.78
CA GLY A 688 2.50 13.76 -16.44
C GLY A 688 3.57 13.22 -15.48
N ASN A 689 3.20 12.77 -14.29
CA ASN A 689 4.12 12.35 -13.22
C ASN A 689 4.17 10.81 -13.04
N ALA A 690 3.58 10.04 -13.96
CA ALA A 690 3.56 8.58 -13.89
C ALA A 690 4.85 7.99 -14.50
N ALA A 691 5.46 7.03 -13.80
CA ALA A 691 6.55 6.24 -14.35
C ALA A 691 6.01 5.04 -15.15
N ASP A 692 6.53 4.85 -16.36
CA ASP A 692 6.20 3.70 -17.21
C ASP A 692 7.01 2.46 -16.76
N PRO A 693 6.37 1.33 -16.46
CA PRO A 693 7.08 0.15 -16.00
C PRO A 693 7.97 -0.47 -17.10
N PHE A 694 7.58 -0.44 -18.37
CA PHE A 694 8.37 -1.05 -19.45
C PHE A 694 9.65 -0.26 -19.72
N GLU A 695 9.57 1.06 -19.77
CA GLU A 695 10.75 1.93 -19.92
C GLU A 695 11.69 1.74 -18.72
N THR A 696 11.15 1.70 -17.51
CA THR A 696 11.94 1.51 -16.28
C THR A 696 12.69 0.17 -16.30
N LEU A 697 12.00 -0.92 -16.63
CA LEU A 697 12.60 -2.26 -16.67
C LEU A 697 13.64 -2.39 -17.80
N ALA A 698 13.41 -1.76 -18.95
CA ALA A 698 14.34 -1.75 -20.06
C ALA A 698 15.64 -0.99 -19.75
N GLU A 699 15.57 0.12 -19.02
CA GLU A 699 16.74 0.95 -18.69
C GLU A 699 17.56 0.40 -17.51
N TYR A 700 16.88 -0.02 -16.44
CA TYR A 700 17.54 -0.37 -15.17
C TYR A 700 17.62 -1.87 -14.92
N GLY A 701 16.77 -2.67 -15.57
CA GLY A 701 16.62 -4.10 -15.34
C GLY A 701 15.66 -4.43 -14.18
N PRO A 702 14.92 -5.55 -14.26
CA PRO A 702 13.89 -5.91 -13.28
C PRO A 702 14.41 -6.08 -11.86
N ASP A 703 15.61 -6.63 -11.68
CA ASP A 703 16.15 -6.89 -10.35
C ASP A 703 16.50 -5.61 -9.60
N ALA A 704 17.06 -4.61 -10.27
CA ALA A 704 17.35 -3.31 -9.64
C ALA A 704 16.05 -2.61 -9.23
N THR A 705 15.03 -2.65 -10.09
CA THR A 705 13.72 -2.06 -9.80
C THR A 705 13.04 -2.76 -8.62
N ARG A 706 12.97 -4.10 -8.63
CA ARG A 706 12.40 -4.91 -7.52
C ARG A 706 13.15 -4.66 -6.22
N TRP A 707 14.48 -4.70 -6.24
CA TRP A 707 15.30 -4.49 -5.05
C TRP A 707 15.14 -3.08 -4.47
N TYR A 708 15.09 -2.05 -5.33
CA TYR A 708 14.81 -0.67 -4.91
C TYR A 708 13.46 -0.55 -4.22
N MET A 709 12.39 -1.06 -4.85
CA MET A 709 11.03 -0.97 -4.30
C MET A 709 10.93 -1.60 -2.91
N ILE A 710 11.61 -2.73 -2.70
CA ILE A 710 11.54 -3.49 -1.45
C ILE A 710 12.48 -2.93 -0.36
N SER A 711 13.69 -2.50 -0.72
CA SER A 711 14.67 -2.01 0.26
C SER A 711 14.45 -0.55 0.70
N ASN A 712 13.80 0.27 -0.15
CA ASN A 712 13.61 1.69 0.11
C ASN A 712 12.53 1.96 1.18
N ALA A 713 11.40 1.26 1.11
CA ALA A 713 10.29 1.38 2.06
C ALA A 713 9.72 0.00 2.42
N ASN A 714 9.14 -0.13 3.61
CA ASN A 714 8.40 -1.34 3.94
C ASN A 714 7.21 -1.49 2.99
N PRO A 715 6.76 -2.72 2.69
CA PRO A 715 5.66 -2.93 1.75
C PRO A 715 4.39 -2.14 2.05
N TRP A 716 4.07 -1.93 3.33
CA TRP A 716 2.88 -1.21 3.81
C TRP A 716 3.04 0.30 3.95
N ASP A 717 4.26 0.82 3.79
CA ASP A 717 4.50 2.26 3.77
C ASP A 717 4.33 2.81 2.34
N ASN A 718 3.99 4.09 2.21
CA ASN A 718 3.95 4.73 0.89
C ASN A 718 5.38 4.85 0.33
N LEU A 719 5.59 4.37 -0.89
CA LEU A 719 6.85 4.48 -1.61
C LEU A 719 6.84 5.77 -2.45
N LYS A 720 7.76 6.70 -2.16
CA LYS A 720 8.07 7.83 -3.05
C LYS A 720 9.02 7.33 -4.14
N PHE A 721 8.49 7.08 -5.32
CA PHE A 721 9.21 6.43 -6.40
C PHE A 721 10.16 7.40 -7.12
N ASP A 722 11.45 7.06 -7.14
CA ASP A 722 12.50 7.83 -7.79
C ASP A 722 13.45 6.92 -8.59
N LEU A 723 13.66 7.26 -9.87
CA LEU A 723 14.51 6.49 -10.79
C LEU A 723 15.98 6.52 -10.37
N GLU A 724 16.46 7.61 -9.76
CA GLU A 724 17.85 7.70 -9.28
C GLU A 724 18.12 6.67 -8.17
N GLY A 725 17.10 6.35 -7.35
CA GLY A 725 17.21 5.31 -6.34
C GLY A 725 17.45 3.92 -6.94
N ILE A 726 16.88 3.64 -8.12
CA ILE A 726 17.14 2.40 -8.86
C ILE A 726 18.57 2.39 -9.41
N ALA A 727 19.01 3.52 -9.98
CA ALA A 727 20.39 3.68 -10.47
C ALA A 727 21.42 3.47 -9.35
N GLU A 728 21.12 3.97 -8.14
CA GLU A 728 21.95 3.78 -6.96
C GLU A 728 22.04 2.30 -6.56
N VAL A 729 20.92 1.58 -6.49
CA VAL A 729 20.89 0.14 -6.19
C VAL A 729 21.68 -0.66 -7.23
N ARG A 730 21.51 -0.36 -8.52
CA ARG A 730 22.29 -0.99 -9.60
C ARG A 730 23.80 -0.79 -9.39
N ARG A 731 24.23 0.41 -9.02
CA ARG A 731 25.65 0.76 -8.83
C ARG A 731 26.23 0.17 -7.54
N LYS A 732 25.54 0.33 -6.41
CA LYS A 732 26.06 0.03 -5.08
C LYS A 732 25.90 -1.44 -4.69
N PHE A 733 24.76 -2.06 -4.98
CA PHE A 733 24.53 -3.46 -4.61
C PHE A 733 24.97 -4.41 -5.74
N PHE A 734 24.28 -4.37 -6.89
CA PHE A 734 24.58 -5.27 -8.01
C PHE A 734 25.99 -5.05 -8.57
N GLY A 735 26.44 -3.80 -8.69
CA GLY A 735 27.80 -3.47 -9.09
C GLY A 735 28.85 -4.08 -8.17
N THR A 736 28.65 -4.02 -6.86
CA THR A 736 29.57 -4.61 -5.86
C THR A 736 29.58 -6.13 -5.94
N LEU A 737 28.42 -6.76 -6.06
CA LEU A 737 28.31 -8.22 -6.19
C LEU A 737 28.94 -8.72 -7.49
N TYR A 738 28.69 -8.03 -8.62
CA TYR A 738 29.32 -8.30 -9.91
C TYR A 738 30.86 -8.19 -9.82
N ASN A 739 31.38 -7.14 -9.20
CA ASN A 739 32.82 -6.94 -9.05
C ASN A 739 33.44 -8.02 -8.15
N THR A 740 32.72 -8.45 -7.12
CA THR A 740 33.16 -9.53 -6.22
C THR A 740 33.23 -10.87 -6.95
N TYR A 741 32.21 -11.21 -7.73
CA TYR A 741 32.23 -12.40 -8.59
C TYR A 741 33.31 -12.32 -9.66
N SER A 742 33.48 -11.16 -10.32
CA SER A 742 34.53 -10.95 -11.34
C SER A 742 35.94 -11.10 -10.76
N PHE A 743 36.15 -10.63 -9.53
CA PHE A 743 37.38 -10.89 -8.80
C PHE A 743 37.57 -12.39 -8.56
N PHE A 744 36.55 -13.07 -8.03
CA PHE A 744 36.61 -14.51 -7.77
C PHE A 744 36.91 -15.32 -9.05
N SER A 745 36.13 -15.12 -10.12
CA SER A 745 36.26 -15.90 -11.36
C SER A 745 37.60 -15.70 -12.04
N LEU A 746 38.11 -14.47 -12.09
CA LEU A 746 39.43 -14.17 -12.64
C LEU A 746 40.54 -14.98 -11.95
N TYR A 747 40.65 -14.87 -10.63
CA TYR A 747 41.73 -15.54 -9.90
C TYR A 747 41.52 -17.05 -9.81
N ALA A 748 40.28 -17.52 -9.64
CA ALA A 748 39.95 -18.93 -9.65
C ALA A 748 40.31 -19.58 -11.01
N ASN A 749 40.06 -18.89 -12.13
CA ASN A 749 40.44 -19.37 -13.46
C ASN A 749 41.96 -19.36 -13.70
N ILE A 750 42.69 -18.39 -13.12
CA ILE A 750 44.17 -18.34 -13.18
C ILE A 750 44.77 -19.52 -12.42
N ASP A 751 44.31 -19.76 -11.19
CA ASP A 751 44.81 -20.83 -10.33
C ASP A 751 44.20 -22.21 -10.67
N GLY A 752 43.20 -22.26 -11.54
CA GLY A 752 42.53 -23.50 -11.96
C GLY A 752 41.63 -24.13 -10.88
N PHE A 753 41.16 -23.34 -9.91
CA PHE A 753 40.26 -23.81 -8.86
C PHE A 753 38.94 -24.29 -9.46
N LYS A 754 38.48 -25.45 -9.00
CA LYS A 754 37.22 -26.08 -9.44
C LYS A 754 36.36 -26.58 -8.29
N TYR A 755 36.76 -26.31 -7.05
CA TYR A 755 36.09 -26.86 -5.87
C TYR A 755 36.14 -28.40 -5.85
N GLU A 756 37.20 -29.01 -6.40
CA GLU A 756 37.41 -30.46 -6.37
C GLU A 756 38.15 -30.90 -5.09
N GLU A 757 38.85 -29.96 -4.46
CA GLU A 757 39.56 -30.13 -3.20
C GLU A 757 38.59 -30.38 -2.04
N ALA A 758 39.02 -31.18 -1.07
CA ALA A 758 38.26 -31.40 0.15
C ALA A 758 38.02 -30.08 0.91
N GLU A 759 36.85 -29.96 1.53
CA GLU A 759 36.49 -28.78 2.31
C GLU A 759 37.47 -28.58 3.47
N VAL A 760 38.13 -27.41 3.51
CA VAL A 760 39.02 -27.08 4.65
C VAL A 760 38.15 -26.83 5.88
N PRO A 761 38.34 -27.57 7.00
CA PRO A 761 37.55 -27.40 8.21
C PRO A 761 37.58 -25.96 8.73
N LEU A 762 36.46 -25.45 9.26
CA LEU A 762 36.34 -24.05 9.68
C LEU A 762 37.43 -23.63 10.67
N ASN A 763 37.73 -24.46 11.66
CA ASN A 763 38.75 -24.24 12.68
C ASN A 763 40.20 -24.28 12.14
N GLU A 764 40.41 -24.78 10.93
CA GLU A 764 41.70 -24.78 10.23
C GLU A 764 41.84 -23.59 9.26
N ARG A 765 40.78 -22.79 9.09
CA ARG A 765 40.84 -21.57 8.28
C ARG A 765 41.40 -20.41 9.10
N PRO A 766 42.03 -19.41 8.45
CA PRO A 766 42.35 -18.15 9.10
C PRO A 766 41.13 -17.49 9.75
N GLU A 767 41.35 -16.73 10.83
CA GLU A 767 40.30 -16.06 11.61
C GLU A 767 39.39 -15.17 10.75
N ILE A 768 39.91 -14.54 9.69
CA ILE A 768 39.11 -13.71 8.77
C ILE A 768 38.12 -14.53 7.92
N ASP A 769 38.45 -15.79 7.58
CA ASP A 769 37.55 -16.72 6.91
C ASP A 769 36.50 -17.24 7.91
N GLN A 770 36.91 -17.52 9.15
CA GLN A 770 35.99 -17.93 10.22
C GLN A 770 34.95 -16.84 10.51
N TRP A 771 35.41 -15.58 10.57
CA TRP A 771 34.55 -14.42 10.78
C TRP A 771 33.49 -14.28 9.68
N ILE A 772 33.89 -14.27 8.41
CA ILE A 772 32.91 -14.03 7.33
C ILE A 772 31.89 -15.18 7.22
N ILE A 773 32.29 -16.42 7.56
CA ILE A 773 31.38 -17.57 7.63
C ILE A 773 30.43 -17.47 8.84
N SER A 774 30.90 -16.94 9.97
CA SER A 774 30.05 -16.60 11.12
C SER A 774 28.99 -15.57 10.74
N GLU A 775 29.42 -14.43 10.17
CA GLU A 775 28.53 -13.37 9.69
C GLU A 775 27.52 -13.89 8.65
N LEU A 776 27.96 -14.77 7.75
CA LEU A 776 27.08 -15.41 6.76
C LEU A 776 25.99 -16.26 7.42
N ASN A 777 26.32 -17.02 8.48
CA ASN A 777 25.34 -17.82 9.22
C ASN A 777 24.38 -16.95 10.04
N THR A 778 24.88 -15.87 10.63
CA THR A 778 24.02 -14.84 11.26
C THR A 778 23.06 -14.25 10.23
N LEU A 779 23.55 -13.87 9.04
CA LEU A 779 22.72 -13.39 7.93
C LEU A 779 21.66 -14.41 7.50
N ILE A 780 22.02 -15.69 7.35
CA ILE A 780 21.06 -16.75 7.00
C ILE A 780 19.92 -16.80 8.01
N LYS A 781 20.24 -16.80 9.31
CA LYS A 781 19.25 -16.84 10.40
C LYS A 781 18.31 -15.63 10.35
N ASP A 782 18.88 -14.43 10.21
CA ASP A 782 18.13 -13.19 10.23
C ASP A 782 17.23 -13.07 8.98
N VAL A 783 17.75 -13.36 7.79
CA VAL A 783 16.98 -13.31 6.53
C VAL A 783 15.87 -14.36 6.51
N ASP A 784 16.11 -15.59 6.99
CA ASP A 784 15.06 -16.61 7.12
C ASP A 784 13.94 -16.11 8.05
N GLY A 785 14.31 -15.53 9.21
CA GLY A 785 13.36 -14.94 10.14
C GLY A 785 12.56 -13.78 9.55
N PHE A 786 13.22 -12.87 8.82
CA PHE A 786 12.55 -11.74 8.18
C PHE A 786 11.59 -12.18 7.08
N TYR A 787 11.96 -13.12 6.22
CA TYR A 787 11.02 -13.65 5.22
C TYR A 787 9.87 -14.45 5.85
N ALA A 788 10.13 -15.22 6.92
CA ALA A 788 9.10 -15.94 7.65
C ALA A 788 8.06 -15.00 8.29
N ASP A 789 8.48 -13.79 8.71
CA ASP A 789 7.62 -12.74 9.27
C ASP A 789 7.17 -11.69 8.23
N TYR A 790 7.30 -11.97 6.94
CA TYR A 790 6.87 -11.07 5.86
C TYR A 790 7.51 -9.66 5.87
N GLU A 791 8.79 -9.56 6.23
CA GLU A 791 9.58 -8.31 6.36
C GLU A 791 10.71 -8.24 5.29
N PRO A 792 10.38 -8.12 4.00
CA PRO A 792 11.38 -8.27 2.92
C PRO A 792 12.35 -7.08 2.85
N THR A 793 11.97 -5.93 3.40
CA THR A 793 12.83 -4.74 3.51
C THR A 793 13.99 -4.97 4.48
N LYS A 794 13.76 -5.64 5.61
CA LYS A 794 14.83 -5.99 6.56
C LYS A 794 15.78 -7.01 5.94
N ALA A 795 15.23 -8.03 5.26
CA ALA A 795 16.02 -9.02 4.53
C ALA A 795 16.94 -8.37 3.48
N THR A 796 16.38 -7.54 2.58
CA THR A 796 17.18 -6.88 1.53
C THR A 796 18.24 -5.94 2.07
N ARG A 797 17.96 -5.22 3.18
CA ARG A 797 18.95 -4.35 3.84
C ARG A 797 20.08 -5.15 4.48
N ALA A 798 19.78 -6.22 5.22
CA ALA A 798 20.79 -7.08 5.83
C ALA A 798 21.69 -7.74 4.76
N ILE A 799 21.10 -8.23 3.67
CA ILE A 799 21.87 -8.78 2.54
C ILE A 799 22.75 -7.70 1.89
N SER A 800 22.19 -6.51 1.66
CA SER A 800 22.92 -5.40 1.04
C SER A 800 24.12 -4.95 1.88
N ASP A 801 23.94 -4.91 3.20
CA ASP A 801 24.97 -4.57 4.18
C ASP A 801 26.09 -5.61 4.18
N PHE A 802 25.74 -6.90 4.30
CA PHE A 802 26.72 -7.99 4.25
C PHE A 802 27.56 -7.97 2.96
N VAL A 803 26.92 -7.83 1.79
CA VAL A 803 27.61 -7.84 0.50
C VAL A 803 28.57 -6.66 0.36
N GLN A 804 28.13 -5.46 0.77
CA GLN A 804 28.91 -4.25 0.60
C GLN A 804 30.00 -4.13 1.69
N GLU A 805 29.61 -4.21 2.95
CA GLU A 805 30.47 -3.90 4.08
C GLU A 805 31.32 -5.10 4.53
N ASN A 806 30.70 -6.25 4.82
CA ASN A 806 31.44 -7.41 5.34
C ASN A 806 32.22 -8.12 4.23
N LEU A 807 31.57 -8.44 3.11
CA LEU A 807 32.16 -9.25 2.05
C LEU A 807 33.10 -8.44 1.15
N SER A 808 32.62 -7.39 0.50
CA SER A 808 33.45 -6.62 -0.45
C SER A 808 34.47 -5.73 0.26
N ASN A 809 34.00 -4.81 1.12
CA ASN A 809 34.85 -3.77 1.71
C ASN A 809 35.83 -4.33 2.75
N TRP A 810 35.52 -5.42 3.44
CA TRP A 810 36.40 -6.00 4.44
C TRP A 810 37.03 -7.31 3.98
N TYR A 811 36.25 -8.37 3.83
CA TYR A 811 36.80 -9.70 3.55
C TYR A 811 37.64 -9.75 2.26
N VAL A 812 37.04 -9.41 1.11
CA VAL A 812 37.71 -9.47 -0.20
C VAL A 812 38.89 -8.51 -0.24
N ARG A 813 38.73 -7.27 0.22
CA ARG A 813 39.79 -6.25 0.22
C ARG A 813 41.01 -6.68 1.04
N LEU A 814 40.81 -7.18 2.26
CA LEU A 814 41.89 -7.60 3.15
C LEU A 814 42.52 -8.92 2.68
N CYS A 815 41.74 -9.81 2.05
CA CYS A 815 42.22 -11.09 1.57
C CYS A 815 42.84 -11.07 0.17
N ARG A 816 42.82 -9.95 -0.59
CA ARG A 816 43.34 -9.91 -1.99
C ARG A 816 44.72 -10.54 -2.17
N ARG A 817 45.62 -10.33 -1.21
CA ARG A 817 46.98 -10.89 -1.26
C ARG A 817 46.99 -12.43 -1.26
N ARG A 818 46.03 -13.07 -0.60
CA ARG A 818 45.89 -14.54 -0.54
C ARG A 818 45.49 -15.13 -1.88
N PHE A 819 44.75 -14.38 -2.71
CA PHE A 819 44.33 -14.83 -4.04
C PHE A 819 45.44 -14.71 -5.10
N TRP A 820 46.31 -13.69 -5.06
CA TRP A 820 47.34 -13.50 -6.09
C TRP A 820 48.78 -13.89 -5.68
N LYS A 821 49.09 -14.03 -4.39
CA LYS A 821 50.46 -14.28 -3.90
C LYS A 821 50.57 -15.68 -3.30
N GLY A 822 51.70 -16.35 -3.55
CA GLY A 822 51.99 -17.66 -2.98
C GLY A 822 51.53 -18.82 -3.86
N GLU A 823 51.93 -20.03 -3.48
CA GLU A 823 51.57 -21.26 -4.16
C GLU A 823 50.11 -21.64 -3.91
N TYR A 824 49.54 -22.44 -4.82
CA TYR A 824 48.20 -23.00 -4.69
C TYR A 824 48.17 -24.08 -3.59
N ALA A 825 48.02 -23.62 -2.35
CA ALA A 825 48.09 -24.42 -1.13
C ALA A 825 46.87 -24.18 -0.22
N GLN A 826 46.79 -24.89 0.90
CA GLN A 826 45.63 -24.92 1.81
C GLN A 826 45.06 -23.54 2.15
N ASP A 827 45.89 -22.53 2.46
CA ASP A 827 45.40 -21.17 2.77
C ASP A 827 44.66 -20.52 1.60
N LYS A 828 45.22 -20.63 0.38
CA LYS A 828 44.62 -20.07 -0.83
C LYS A 828 43.37 -20.84 -1.24
N ILE A 829 43.36 -22.17 -1.08
CA ILE A 829 42.18 -23.01 -1.30
C ILE A 829 41.06 -22.63 -0.33
N ALA A 830 41.37 -22.44 0.96
CA ALA A 830 40.40 -22.01 1.97
C ALA A 830 39.79 -20.63 1.63
N ALA A 831 40.59 -19.69 1.11
CA ALA A 831 40.09 -18.40 0.65
C ALA A 831 39.11 -18.54 -0.53
N TYR A 832 39.40 -19.39 -1.52
CA TYR A 832 38.48 -19.66 -2.63
C TYR A 832 37.20 -20.35 -2.17
N GLN A 833 37.30 -21.40 -1.33
CA GLN A 833 36.15 -22.12 -0.78
C GLN A 833 35.25 -21.18 0.03
N THR A 834 35.83 -20.30 0.84
CA THR A 834 35.10 -19.31 1.65
C THR A 834 34.36 -18.31 0.76
N LEU A 835 35.04 -17.66 -0.19
CA LEU A 835 34.42 -16.67 -1.07
C LEU A 835 33.33 -17.29 -1.96
N TYR A 836 33.57 -18.49 -2.48
CA TYR A 836 32.57 -19.25 -3.22
C TYR A 836 31.31 -19.53 -2.38
N THR A 837 31.50 -19.98 -1.13
CA THR A 837 30.39 -20.27 -0.20
C THR A 837 29.55 -19.02 0.07
N CYS A 838 30.19 -17.88 0.28
CA CYS A 838 29.50 -16.60 0.42
C CYS A 838 28.69 -16.24 -0.83
N LEU A 839 29.30 -16.28 -2.03
CA LEU A 839 28.62 -15.93 -3.28
C LEU A 839 27.43 -16.87 -3.59
N LEU A 840 27.62 -18.18 -3.39
CA LEU A 840 26.57 -19.18 -3.58
C LEU A 840 25.40 -18.94 -2.62
N THR A 841 25.70 -18.69 -1.34
CA THR A 841 24.67 -18.43 -0.32
C THR A 841 23.91 -17.13 -0.60
N ILE A 842 24.61 -16.06 -0.96
CA ILE A 842 23.98 -14.77 -1.31
C ILE A 842 23.07 -14.90 -2.53
N SER A 843 23.46 -15.70 -3.54
CA SER A 843 22.59 -15.98 -4.68
C SER A 843 21.25 -16.61 -4.23
N LYS A 844 21.29 -17.57 -3.30
CA LYS A 844 20.08 -18.22 -2.78
C LYS A 844 19.22 -17.30 -1.92
N LEU A 845 19.83 -16.55 -0.99
CA LEU A 845 19.12 -15.61 -0.09
C LEU A 845 18.44 -14.48 -0.86
N SER A 846 19.07 -14.00 -1.94
CA SER A 846 18.61 -12.84 -2.70
C SER A 846 17.64 -13.18 -3.84
N ALA A 847 17.62 -14.44 -4.29
CA ALA A 847 16.82 -14.92 -5.42
C ALA A 847 15.31 -14.64 -5.30
N PRO A 848 14.66 -14.65 -4.11
CA PRO A 848 13.27 -14.25 -3.99
C PRO A 848 12.98 -12.81 -4.47
N VAL A 849 13.92 -11.88 -4.29
CA VAL A 849 13.74 -10.45 -4.61
C VAL A 849 14.32 -10.10 -5.98
N ALA A 850 15.52 -10.59 -6.29
CA ALA A 850 16.25 -10.36 -7.53
C ALA A 850 16.45 -11.67 -8.30
N PRO A 851 15.39 -12.21 -8.93
CA PRO A 851 15.41 -13.58 -9.42
C PRO A 851 16.34 -13.81 -10.61
N PHE A 852 16.66 -12.80 -11.43
CA PHE A 852 17.39 -13.00 -12.68
C PHE A 852 18.92 -13.07 -12.47
N PHE A 853 19.50 -12.02 -11.91
CA PHE A 853 20.93 -11.90 -11.64
C PHE A 853 21.40 -12.97 -10.66
N MET A 854 20.57 -13.31 -9.67
CA MET A 854 20.92 -14.33 -8.69
C MET A 854 20.92 -15.74 -9.29
N ASP A 855 20.02 -16.03 -10.24
CA ASP A 855 20.07 -17.29 -10.99
C ASP A 855 21.29 -17.35 -11.92
N LYS A 856 21.66 -16.23 -12.55
CA LYS A 856 22.89 -16.13 -13.34
C LYS A 856 24.13 -16.41 -12.49
N LEU A 857 24.27 -15.73 -11.35
CA LEU A 857 25.40 -15.91 -10.42
C LEU A 857 25.47 -17.35 -9.90
N TYR A 858 24.33 -17.92 -9.50
CA TYR A 858 24.23 -19.31 -9.06
C TYR A 858 24.70 -20.29 -10.14
N ARG A 859 24.22 -20.13 -11.38
CA ARG A 859 24.57 -21.01 -12.51
C ARG A 859 26.05 -20.88 -12.90
N ASP A 860 26.58 -19.66 -12.92
CA ASP A 860 27.98 -19.42 -13.23
C ASP A 860 28.94 -20.10 -12.22
N LEU A 861 28.55 -20.16 -10.94
CA LEU A 861 29.29 -20.85 -9.89
C LEU A 861 29.14 -22.38 -9.97
N THR A 862 27.91 -22.87 -10.15
CA THR A 862 27.58 -24.30 -10.05
C THR A 862 27.90 -25.08 -11.31
N GLN A 863 27.80 -24.48 -12.51
CA GLN A 863 28.17 -25.16 -13.75
C GLN A 863 29.68 -25.46 -13.85
N ALA A 864 30.51 -24.62 -13.23
CA ALA A 864 31.96 -24.81 -13.20
C ALA A 864 32.42 -25.87 -12.19
N THR A 865 31.62 -26.13 -11.14
CA THR A 865 32.02 -26.93 -9.95
C THR A 865 31.18 -28.18 -9.73
N GLN A 866 29.95 -28.23 -10.25
CA GLN A 866 28.94 -29.26 -9.97
C GLN A 866 28.66 -29.47 -8.46
N SER A 867 28.89 -28.43 -7.65
CA SER A 867 28.66 -28.44 -6.20
C SER A 867 27.19 -28.61 -5.80
N GLU A 868 26.28 -28.31 -6.75
CA GLU A 868 24.83 -28.40 -6.59
C GLU A 868 24.24 -29.21 -7.74
N LYS A 869 23.12 -29.88 -7.46
CA LYS A 869 22.43 -30.76 -8.43
C LYS A 869 21.32 -30.07 -9.23
N TYR A 870 21.10 -28.79 -9.00
CA TYR A 870 19.96 -28.05 -9.55
C TYR A 870 20.38 -27.16 -10.72
N ASP A 871 19.55 -27.09 -11.77
CA ASP A 871 19.83 -26.27 -12.95
C ASP A 871 19.67 -24.76 -12.70
N SER A 872 18.95 -24.39 -11.63
CA SER A 872 18.59 -23.02 -11.28
C SER A 872 18.51 -22.83 -9.77
N VAL A 873 18.82 -21.62 -9.29
CA VAL A 873 18.69 -21.21 -7.88
C VAL A 873 17.26 -21.35 -7.36
N HIS A 874 16.27 -21.27 -8.25
CA HIS A 874 14.86 -21.34 -7.93
C HIS A 874 14.36 -22.78 -7.71
N LEU A 875 15.18 -23.77 -8.03
CA LEU A 875 14.95 -25.18 -7.69
C LEU A 875 15.72 -25.60 -6.42
N ALA A 876 16.72 -24.81 -6.03
CA ALA A 876 17.58 -25.07 -4.89
C ALA A 876 16.86 -24.85 -3.55
N GLU A 877 17.38 -25.50 -2.50
CA GLU A 877 16.91 -25.28 -1.13
C GLU A 877 17.44 -23.96 -0.56
N PHE A 878 16.63 -23.33 0.29
CA PHE A 878 17.04 -22.17 1.08
C PHE A 878 18.23 -22.55 1.99
N PRO A 879 19.24 -21.67 2.17
CA PRO A 879 20.38 -21.95 3.04
C PRO A 879 19.95 -22.29 4.48
N LYS A 880 20.66 -23.23 5.10
CA LYS A 880 20.37 -23.67 6.48
C LYS A 880 21.34 -23.00 7.44
N TYR A 881 20.80 -22.45 8.52
CA TYR A 881 21.59 -21.90 9.63
C TYR A 881 22.36 -23.01 10.34
N VAL A 882 23.65 -22.78 10.59
CA VAL A 882 24.53 -23.71 11.31
C VAL A 882 25.09 -23.01 12.56
N GLU A 883 24.51 -23.33 13.72
CA GLU A 883 24.80 -22.64 14.99
C GLU A 883 26.28 -22.68 15.39
N ASN A 884 26.95 -23.82 15.21
CA ASN A 884 28.36 -24.00 15.56
C ASN A 884 29.34 -23.29 14.61
N PHE A 885 28.86 -22.65 13.55
CA PHE A 885 29.67 -21.77 12.70
C PHE A 885 29.61 -20.30 13.13
N VAL A 886 28.74 -19.98 14.10
CA VAL A 886 28.63 -18.62 14.63
C VAL A 886 29.54 -18.43 15.85
N ASP A 887 30.46 -17.48 15.74
CA ASP A 887 31.27 -16.95 16.83
C ASP A 887 30.92 -15.48 17.06
N LYS A 888 30.00 -15.24 18.00
CA LYS A 888 29.56 -13.87 18.35
C LYS A 888 30.67 -13.00 18.94
N SER A 889 31.69 -13.59 19.56
CA SER A 889 32.83 -12.82 20.06
C SER A 889 33.68 -12.30 18.89
N LEU A 890 33.91 -13.15 17.89
CA LEU A 890 34.63 -12.77 16.67
C LEU A 890 33.88 -11.73 15.84
N GLU A 891 32.57 -11.91 15.65
CA GLU A 891 31.71 -10.89 15.00
C GLU A 891 31.81 -9.54 15.71
N SER A 892 31.66 -9.52 17.04
CA SER A 892 31.77 -8.29 17.84
C SER A 892 33.13 -7.59 17.71
N LYS A 893 34.23 -8.35 17.77
CA LYS A 893 35.59 -7.81 17.57
C LYS A 893 35.73 -7.14 16.21
N MET A 894 35.28 -7.81 15.15
CA MET A 894 35.38 -7.31 13.78
C MET A 894 34.45 -6.12 13.53
N GLN A 895 33.24 -6.13 14.08
CA GLN A 895 32.32 -4.99 14.04
C GLN A 895 32.92 -3.75 14.72
N LYS A 896 33.59 -3.93 15.87
CA LYS A 896 34.34 -2.87 16.54
C LYS A 896 35.47 -2.35 15.64
N ALA A 897 36.24 -3.23 15.01
CA ALA A 897 37.28 -2.83 14.06
C ALA A 897 36.72 -1.99 12.90
N GLN A 898 35.59 -2.43 12.32
CA GLN A 898 34.87 -1.73 11.25
C GLN A 898 34.40 -0.35 11.68
N THR A 899 33.76 -0.26 12.84
CA THR A 899 33.19 0.98 13.36
C THR A 899 34.29 1.98 13.70
N ILE A 900 35.33 1.55 14.44
CA ILE A 900 36.47 2.39 14.78
C ILE A 900 37.15 2.90 13.52
N SER A 901 37.38 2.02 12.54
CA SER A 901 38.03 2.41 11.29
C SER A 901 37.23 3.44 10.52
N SER A 902 35.91 3.24 10.41
CA SER A 902 34.99 4.16 9.76
C SER A 902 34.97 5.54 10.44
N LEU A 903 34.96 5.55 11.78
CA LEU A 903 35.04 6.80 12.56
C LEU A 903 36.34 7.55 12.29
N VAL A 904 37.50 6.89 12.37
CA VAL A 904 38.80 7.53 12.07
C VAL A 904 38.85 8.04 10.63
N LEU A 905 38.39 7.26 9.65
CA LEU A 905 38.36 7.65 8.25
C LEU A 905 37.44 8.85 8.01
N SER A 906 36.30 8.92 8.71
CA SER A 906 35.38 10.07 8.66
C SER A 906 36.04 11.34 9.19
N LEU A 907 36.80 11.26 10.28
CA LEU A 907 37.56 12.36 10.85
C LEU A 907 38.67 12.82 9.90
N ARG A 908 39.44 11.87 9.35
CA ARG A 908 40.43 12.15 8.31
C ARG A 908 39.81 12.88 7.10
N LYS A 909 38.64 12.43 6.64
CA LYS A 909 37.93 13.05 5.50
C LYS A 909 37.46 14.47 5.83
N LYS A 910 36.92 14.71 7.03
CA LYS A 910 36.50 16.04 7.50
C LYS A 910 37.63 17.07 7.43
N GLU A 911 38.84 16.61 7.74
CA GLU A 911 40.07 17.41 7.82
C GLU A 911 40.96 17.29 6.57
N MET A 912 40.45 16.63 5.52
CA MET A 912 41.15 16.42 4.24
C MET A 912 42.51 15.71 4.37
N ILE A 913 42.72 14.92 5.42
CA ILE A 913 43.92 14.12 5.65
C ILE A 913 43.81 12.79 4.90
N LYS A 914 44.69 12.55 3.93
CA LYS A 914 44.73 11.29 3.17
C LYS A 914 45.13 10.12 4.08
N VAL A 915 44.55 8.92 3.90
CA VAL A 915 44.93 7.71 4.65
C VAL A 915 46.41 7.37 4.49
N ARG A 916 46.99 7.64 3.31
CA ARG A 916 48.43 7.43 3.05
C ARG A 916 49.35 8.27 3.95
N GLN A 917 48.87 9.39 4.50
CA GLN A 917 49.58 10.13 5.54
C GLN A 917 49.40 9.39 6.88
N PRO A 918 50.47 8.77 7.44
CA PRO A 918 50.37 8.10 8.72
C PRO A 918 50.13 9.14 9.81
N LEU A 919 49.34 8.76 10.82
CA LEU A 919 49.08 9.57 12.01
C LEU A 919 49.65 8.87 13.25
N GLN A 920 49.94 9.64 14.29
CA GLN A 920 50.62 9.10 15.46
C GLN A 920 49.73 8.11 16.21
N LYS A 921 48.54 8.54 16.63
CA LYS A 921 47.70 7.71 17.48
C LYS A 921 46.22 7.99 17.34
N VAL A 922 45.44 6.98 17.70
CA VAL A 922 44.01 7.08 17.96
C VAL A 922 43.75 6.72 19.41
N MET A 923 42.91 7.49 20.09
CA MET A 923 42.50 7.24 21.47
C MET A 923 41.06 6.77 21.50
N ILE A 924 40.79 5.71 22.24
CA ILE A 924 39.48 5.06 22.30
C ILE A 924 39.11 4.86 23.76
N PRO A 925 38.11 5.58 24.28
CA PRO A 925 37.54 5.30 25.58
C PRO A 925 36.86 3.93 25.56
N VAL A 926 37.15 3.11 26.56
CA VAL A 926 36.52 1.81 26.76
C VAL A 926 35.59 1.86 27.97
N LEU A 927 34.42 1.23 27.83
CA LEU A 927 33.35 1.17 28.83
C LEU A 927 33.63 0.12 29.90
N ASP A 928 34.27 -0.99 29.50
CA ASP A 928 34.62 -2.12 30.37
C ASP A 928 35.82 -2.91 29.83
N GLU A 929 36.29 -3.86 30.66
CA GLU A 929 37.42 -4.73 30.34
C GLU A 929 37.17 -5.69 29.17
N ASN A 930 35.91 -6.04 28.89
CA ASN A 930 35.60 -6.90 27.75
C ASN A 930 35.77 -6.12 26.43
N GLN A 931 35.27 -4.89 26.37
CA GLN A 931 35.49 -4.00 25.22
C GLN A 931 36.99 -3.73 25.01
N ARG A 932 37.74 -3.50 26.10
CA ARG A 932 39.20 -3.38 26.06
C ARG A 932 39.84 -4.59 25.39
N ALA A 933 39.58 -5.78 25.91
CA ALA A 933 40.16 -7.03 25.39
C ALA A 933 39.81 -7.27 23.91
N GLU A 934 38.58 -6.97 23.51
CA GLU A 934 38.16 -7.12 22.11
C GLU A 934 38.85 -6.14 21.17
N ILE A 935 39.00 -4.87 21.54
CA ILE A 935 39.68 -3.87 20.71
C ILE A 935 41.19 -4.16 20.64
N GLU A 936 41.80 -4.59 21.75
CA GLU A 936 43.20 -5.01 21.77
C GLU A 936 43.45 -6.17 20.79
N ALA A 937 42.54 -7.15 20.71
CA ALA A 937 42.63 -8.28 19.80
C ALA A 937 42.64 -7.87 18.31
N VAL A 938 41.96 -6.78 17.95
CA VAL A 938 41.88 -6.26 16.56
C VAL A 938 42.70 -4.98 16.34
N SER A 939 43.53 -4.59 17.30
CA SER A 939 44.25 -3.32 17.28
C SER A 939 45.17 -3.19 16.06
N GLU A 940 45.94 -4.24 15.73
CA GLU A 940 46.81 -4.23 14.55
C GLU A 940 46.01 -4.06 13.24
N LEU A 941 44.83 -4.68 13.16
CA LEU A 941 43.96 -4.56 11.99
C LEU A 941 43.46 -3.12 11.83
N ILE A 942 42.98 -2.50 12.90
CA ILE A 942 42.55 -1.10 12.91
C ILE A 942 43.73 -0.20 12.53
N LYS A 943 44.91 -0.37 13.15
CA LYS A 943 46.10 0.43 12.86
C LYS A 943 46.50 0.38 11.39
N ALA A 944 46.48 -0.82 10.80
CA ALA A 944 46.78 -1.01 9.39
C ALA A 944 45.73 -0.33 8.49
N GLU A 945 44.45 -0.48 8.82
CA GLU A 945 43.33 0.03 8.04
C GLU A 945 43.31 1.57 7.98
N VAL A 946 43.54 2.22 9.13
CA VAL A 946 43.49 3.69 9.24
C VAL A 946 44.86 4.36 9.21
N ASN A 947 45.93 3.57 9.06
CA ASN A 947 47.33 3.99 9.04
C ASN A 947 47.70 4.89 10.23
N VAL A 948 47.51 4.39 11.45
CA VAL A 948 47.95 5.02 12.71
C VAL A 948 49.02 4.17 13.39
N LYS A 949 49.95 4.78 14.12
CA LYS A 949 51.05 4.03 14.76
C LYS A 949 50.62 3.35 16.06
N GLU A 950 49.69 3.95 16.79
CA GLU A 950 49.29 3.50 18.11
C GLU A 950 47.77 3.61 18.31
N ILE A 951 47.20 2.65 19.05
CA ILE A 951 45.87 2.74 19.64
C ILE A 951 46.04 2.85 21.14
N GLN A 952 45.54 3.94 21.71
CA GLN A 952 45.59 4.20 23.13
C GLN A 952 44.19 4.03 23.72
N LEU A 953 43.99 3.00 24.53
CA LEU A 953 42.70 2.76 25.20
C LEU A 953 42.63 3.53 26.51
N LEU A 954 41.59 4.35 26.68
CA LEU A 954 41.37 5.21 27.84
C LEU A 954 40.24 4.66 28.70
N ASP A 955 40.36 4.71 30.02
CA ASP A 955 39.23 4.40 30.90
C ASP A 955 38.21 5.55 30.87
N ASP A 956 36.91 5.24 30.80
CA ASP A 956 35.80 6.22 30.78
C ASP A 956 35.85 7.19 31.99
N ALA A 957 36.46 6.76 33.10
CA ALA A 957 36.67 7.56 34.31
C ALA A 957 37.73 8.68 34.19
N SER A 958 38.45 8.76 33.07
CA SER A 958 39.55 9.72 32.86
C SER A 958 39.08 11.18 32.70
N GLY A 959 37.78 11.42 32.48
CA GLY A 959 37.21 12.76 32.36
C GLY A 959 37.67 13.56 31.12
N VAL A 960 38.36 12.88 30.20
CA VAL A 960 38.99 13.50 29.03
C VAL A 960 37.95 13.97 28.00
N LEU A 961 36.82 13.28 27.86
CA LEU A 961 35.77 13.62 26.88
C LEU A 961 34.51 14.12 27.59
N VAL A 962 34.09 15.35 27.28
CA VAL A 962 32.85 15.94 27.79
C VAL A 962 31.70 15.55 26.88
N LYS A 963 30.83 14.62 27.34
CA LYS A 963 29.62 14.20 26.63
C LYS A 963 28.52 15.27 26.77
N GLN A 964 27.79 15.49 25.68
CA GLN A 964 26.59 16.31 25.53
C GLN A 964 25.46 15.44 24.99
N ILE A 965 24.22 15.74 25.35
CA ILE A 965 23.04 14.99 24.92
C ILE A 965 22.02 15.90 24.25
N LYS A 966 21.39 15.41 23.19
CA LYS A 966 20.26 16.06 22.52
C LYS A 966 19.12 15.06 22.31
N PRO A 967 17.85 15.50 22.29
CA PRO A 967 16.73 14.62 21.99
C PRO A 967 16.68 14.24 20.50
N ASN A 968 16.45 12.96 20.19
CA ASN A 968 16.16 12.50 18.83
C ASN A 968 14.66 12.67 18.53
N PHE A 969 14.31 13.81 17.95
CA PHE A 969 12.91 14.15 17.65
C PHE A 969 12.21 13.14 16.73
N LYS A 970 12.95 12.42 15.89
CA LYS A 970 12.38 11.45 14.94
C LYS A 970 11.90 10.18 15.65
N ALA A 971 12.64 9.71 16.65
CA ALA A 971 12.27 8.55 17.46
C ALA A 971 11.22 8.91 18.54
N LEU A 972 11.39 10.07 19.19
CA LEU A 972 10.51 10.54 20.26
C LEU A 972 9.13 10.99 19.76
N GLY A 973 9.03 11.53 18.55
CA GLY A 973 7.79 12.11 18.00
C GLY A 973 6.60 11.14 18.00
N PRO A 974 6.72 9.95 17.38
CA PRO A 974 5.65 8.95 17.35
C PRO A 974 5.24 8.43 18.74
N ARG A 975 6.19 8.35 19.69
CA ARG A 975 5.95 7.81 21.03
C ARG A 975 5.26 8.79 21.95
N PHE A 976 5.66 10.06 21.92
CA PHE A 976 5.26 11.04 22.94
C PHE A 976 4.33 12.14 22.42
N GLY A 977 4.20 12.34 21.10
CA GLY A 977 3.21 13.23 20.50
C GLY A 977 3.14 14.62 21.15
N LYS A 978 2.05 14.88 21.91
CA LYS A 978 1.81 16.17 22.59
C LYS A 978 2.79 16.44 23.75
N ASP A 979 3.36 15.39 24.35
CA ASP A 979 4.27 15.48 25.50
C ASP A 979 5.75 15.62 25.08
N MET A 980 6.04 15.65 23.78
CA MET A 980 7.41 15.76 23.25
C MET A 980 8.16 16.96 23.87
N GLY A 981 7.51 18.12 23.98
CA GLY A 981 8.14 19.31 24.56
C GLY A 981 8.60 19.13 26.01
N LEU A 982 7.92 18.29 26.80
CA LEU A 982 8.30 17.96 28.18
C LEU A 982 9.49 16.99 28.18
N VAL A 983 9.42 15.95 27.35
CA VAL A 983 10.49 14.95 27.21
C VAL A 983 11.80 15.58 26.72
N SER A 984 11.73 16.45 25.72
CA SER A 984 12.87 17.20 25.21
C SER A 984 13.53 18.07 26.27
N LYS A 985 12.75 18.69 27.16
CA LYS A 985 13.27 19.55 28.22
C LYS A 985 13.98 18.73 29.30
N GLU A 986 13.42 17.56 29.63
CA GLU A 986 14.03 16.64 30.59
C GLU A 986 15.38 16.12 30.07
N ILE A 987 15.43 15.65 28.82
CA ILE A 987 16.66 15.15 28.18
C ILE A 987 17.75 16.24 28.15
N GLN A 988 17.40 17.48 27.83
CA GLN A 988 18.35 18.60 27.82
C GLN A 988 18.87 18.98 29.22
N GLY A 989 18.17 18.56 30.28
CA GLY A 989 18.54 18.79 31.67
C GLY A 989 19.37 17.67 32.31
N PHE A 990 19.71 16.60 31.57
CA PHE A 990 20.45 15.48 32.12
C PHE A 990 21.82 15.89 32.67
N SER A 991 22.11 15.42 33.87
CA SER A 991 23.44 15.49 34.48
C SER A 991 24.45 14.59 33.75
N LYS A 992 25.75 14.83 33.96
CA LYS A 992 26.80 13.99 33.36
C LYS A 992 26.67 12.53 33.79
N GLU A 993 26.23 12.32 35.03
CA GLU A 993 25.96 11.00 35.61
C GLU A 993 24.82 10.30 34.88
N GLN A 994 23.72 11.00 34.59
CA GLN A 994 22.59 10.44 33.83
C GLN A 994 22.93 10.16 32.36
N ILE A 995 23.72 11.03 31.73
CA ILE A 995 24.20 10.80 30.35
C ILE A 995 25.07 9.53 30.32
N ASN A 996 26.01 9.40 31.26
CA ASN A 996 26.86 8.21 31.36
C ASN A 996 26.07 6.94 31.73
N GLU A 997 25.04 7.06 32.57
CA GLU A 997 24.17 5.94 32.92
C GLU A 997 23.37 5.44 31.71
N LEU A 998 22.75 6.35 30.96
CA LEU A 998 22.04 6.01 29.73
C LEU A 998 22.97 5.39 28.68
N ASP A 999 24.18 5.95 28.51
CA ASP A 999 25.20 5.45 27.58
C ASP A 999 25.70 4.05 27.96
N LYS A 1000 25.84 3.77 29.27
CA LYS A 1000 26.34 2.49 29.78
C LYS A 1000 25.27 1.40 29.87
N GLN A 1001 24.06 1.73 30.32
CA GLN A 1001 22.96 0.77 30.50
C GLN A 1001 22.11 0.60 29.25
N GLY A 1002 22.27 1.46 28.25
CA GLY A 1002 21.48 1.49 27.01
C GLY A 1002 20.06 2.02 27.20
N SER A 1003 19.62 2.20 28.45
CA SER A 1003 18.34 2.77 28.80
C SER A 1003 18.40 3.49 30.15
N LEU A 1004 17.51 4.47 30.35
CA LEU A 1004 17.36 5.19 31.61
C LEU A 1004 15.87 5.43 31.86
N ASN A 1005 15.41 5.05 33.04
CA ASN A 1005 14.05 5.35 33.48
C ASN A 1005 14.01 6.76 34.08
N VAL A 1006 13.12 7.59 33.55
CA VAL A 1006 12.88 8.95 34.02
C VAL A 1006 11.39 9.19 34.23
N VAL A 1007 11.04 10.01 35.21
CA VAL A 1007 9.65 10.37 35.50
C VAL A 1007 9.32 11.65 34.75
N ILE A 1008 8.46 11.57 33.74
CA ILE A 1008 8.04 12.73 32.94
C ILE A 1008 6.54 12.90 33.11
N ALA A 1009 6.13 14.07 33.62
CA ALA A 1009 4.72 14.40 33.89
C ALA A 1009 3.98 13.38 34.80
N GLY A 1010 4.71 12.70 35.69
CA GLY A 1010 4.14 11.71 36.62
C GLY A 1010 4.05 10.28 36.09
N ASN A 1011 4.53 10.03 34.86
CA ASN A 1011 4.63 8.70 34.27
C ASN A 1011 6.08 8.21 34.25
N ASP A 1012 6.31 6.93 34.53
CA ASP A 1012 7.59 6.28 34.32
C ASP A 1012 7.83 6.07 32.82
N VAL A 1013 8.88 6.68 32.30
CA VAL A 1013 9.27 6.62 30.89
C VAL A 1013 10.67 6.03 30.77
N THR A 1014 10.80 4.94 30.02
CA THR A 1014 12.10 4.37 29.64
C THR A 1014 12.59 5.05 28.37
N LEU A 1015 13.68 5.81 28.50
CA LEU A 1015 14.44 6.37 27.38
C LEU A 1015 15.56 5.40 27.00
N THR A 1016 15.80 5.24 25.71
CA THR A 1016 16.82 4.37 25.12
C THR A 1016 17.82 5.18 24.30
N LEU A 1017 18.91 4.56 23.84
CA LEU A 1017 19.87 5.21 22.94
C LEU A 1017 19.26 5.67 21.60
N GLU A 1018 18.14 5.09 21.17
CA GLU A 1018 17.43 5.54 19.96
C GLU A 1018 16.71 6.88 20.17
N ASP A 1019 16.38 7.22 21.41
CA ASP A 1019 15.62 8.41 21.78
C ASP A 1019 16.49 9.68 21.90
N VAL A 1020 17.82 9.54 21.87
CA VAL A 1020 18.77 10.62 22.13
C VAL A 1020 19.96 10.59 21.16
N GLU A 1021 20.63 11.73 21.01
CA GLU A 1021 21.91 11.87 20.33
C GLU A 1021 22.95 12.31 21.36
N ILE A 1022 23.90 11.41 21.68
CA ILE A 1022 25.02 11.70 22.58
C ILE A 1022 26.25 12.05 21.73
N THR A 1023 26.84 13.21 21.97
CA THR A 1023 28.04 13.70 21.25
C THR A 1023 29.12 14.11 22.25
N SER A 1024 30.39 13.96 21.90
CA SER A 1024 31.51 14.45 22.72
C SER A 1024 32.05 15.78 22.17
N GLN A 1025 32.46 16.69 23.05
CA GLN A 1025 33.08 17.97 22.66
C GLN A 1025 34.52 17.77 22.15
N ASP A 1026 34.88 18.44 21.05
CA ASP A 1026 36.25 18.44 20.51
C ASP A 1026 37.25 19.08 21.50
N ILE A 1027 38.46 18.50 21.60
CA ILE A 1027 39.57 19.00 22.42
C ILE A 1027 40.61 19.61 21.48
N GLU A 1028 41.27 20.70 21.89
CA GLU A 1028 42.32 21.34 21.07
C GLU A 1028 43.42 20.33 20.70
N GLY A 1029 43.56 20.05 19.40
CA GLY A 1029 44.52 19.08 18.84
C GLY A 1029 43.94 17.69 18.51
N TRP A 1030 42.75 17.33 18.98
CA TRP A 1030 42.11 16.03 18.72
C TRP A 1030 40.71 16.19 18.12
N LEU A 1031 40.42 15.45 17.05
CA LEU A 1031 39.04 15.34 16.55
C LEU A 1031 38.33 14.17 17.19
N VAL A 1032 37.07 14.36 17.55
CA VAL A 1032 36.25 13.31 18.16
C VAL A 1032 35.09 12.91 17.25
N ALA A 1033 34.83 11.61 17.15
CA ALA A 1033 33.63 11.06 16.51
C ALA A 1033 33.05 9.92 17.35
N ASN A 1034 31.73 9.74 17.27
CA ASN A 1034 31.01 8.68 17.97
C ASN A 1034 30.04 7.97 17.01
N SER A 1035 29.93 6.64 17.14
CA SER A 1035 28.91 5.82 16.49
C SER A 1035 28.76 4.49 17.24
N ASN A 1036 27.52 3.98 17.37
CA ASN A 1036 27.20 2.69 17.98
C ASN A 1036 27.84 2.47 19.36
N GLY A 1037 27.85 3.50 20.22
CA GLY A 1037 28.45 3.42 21.56
C GLY A 1037 29.98 3.40 21.58
N ILE A 1038 30.64 3.60 20.43
CA ILE A 1038 32.10 3.71 20.31
C ILE A 1038 32.47 5.17 20.07
N THR A 1039 33.40 5.68 20.88
CA THR A 1039 33.98 7.01 20.69
C THR A 1039 35.43 6.89 20.26
N VAL A 1040 35.86 7.72 19.32
CA VAL A 1040 37.23 7.77 18.81
C VAL A 1040 37.72 9.20 18.85
N ALA A 1041 38.92 9.41 19.39
CA ALA A 1041 39.65 10.67 19.31
C ALA A 1041 40.93 10.49 18.46
N LEU A 1042 41.05 11.24 17.37
CA LEU A 1042 42.17 11.15 16.43
C LEU A 1042 43.18 12.28 16.66
N ASP A 1043 44.45 11.91 16.88
CA ASP A 1043 45.56 12.86 16.91
C ASP A 1043 46.00 13.21 15.48
N ILE A 1044 45.80 14.46 15.08
CA ILE A 1044 46.15 14.97 13.75
C ILE A 1044 47.51 15.68 13.69
N THR A 1045 48.29 15.62 14.77
CA THR A 1045 49.63 16.21 14.80
C THR A 1045 50.57 15.43 13.90
N ILE A 1046 51.05 16.06 12.82
CA ILE A 1046 51.98 15.43 11.86
C ILE A 1046 53.42 15.83 12.22
N SER A 1047 54.20 14.87 12.72
CA SER A 1047 55.64 15.05 12.91
C SER A 1047 56.39 14.97 11.58
N GLU A 1048 57.62 15.49 11.53
CA GLU A 1048 58.44 15.47 10.31
C GLU A 1048 58.73 14.04 9.81
N GLU A 1049 58.83 13.07 10.73
CA GLU A 1049 58.99 11.66 10.38
C GLU A 1049 57.74 11.06 9.73
N LEU A 1050 56.55 11.34 10.28
CA LEU A 1050 55.28 10.91 9.69
C LEU A 1050 55.06 11.56 8.32
N LYS A 1051 55.46 12.83 8.16
CA LYS A 1051 55.43 13.54 6.87
C LYS A 1051 56.30 12.84 5.82
N GLN A 1052 57.53 12.48 6.17
CA GLN A 1052 58.44 11.74 5.28
C GLN A 1052 57.90 10.36 4.88
N GLU A 1053 57.29 9.61 5.81
CA GLU A 1053 56.65 8.33 5.48
C GLU A 1053 55.41 8.52 4.58
N GLY A 1054 54.62 9.57 4.80
CA GLY A 1054 53.50 9.94 3.93
C GLY A 1054 53.94 10.17 2.48
N ILE A 1055 55.03 10.92 2.29
CA ILE A 1055 55.67 11.16 0.99
C ILE A 1055 56.08 9.83 0.34
N ALA A 1056 56.70 8.92 1.09
CA ALA A 1056 57.12 7.61 0.57
C ALA A 1056 55.92 6.75 0.13
N ARG A 1057 54.82 6.74 0.89
CA ARG A 1057 53.59 6.01 0.55
C ARG A 1057 52.88 6.58 -0.67
N GLU A 1058 52.87 7.90 -0.81
CA GLU A 1058 52.31 8.54 -2.00
C GLU A 1058 53.16 8.24 -3.25
N LEU A 1059 54.49 8.20 -3.11
CA LEU A 1059 55.37 7.77 -4.19
C LEU A 1059 55.11 6.30 -4.61
N VAL A 1060 54.94 5.38 -3.66
CA VAL A 1060 54.53 3.98 -3.94
C VAL A 1060 53.24 3.95 -4.76
N ASN A 1061 52.23 4.73 -4.35
CA ASN A 1061 50.96 4.85 -5.08
C ASN A 1061 51.18 5.36 -6.52
N ARG A 1062 52.02 6.39 -6.73
CA ARG A 1062 52.34 6.89 -8.07
C ARG A 1062 53.04 5.82 -8.93
N ILE A 1063 54.02 5.12 -8.37
CA ILE A 1063 54.74 4.03 -9.05
C ILE A 1063 53.76 2.92 -9.47
N GLN A 1064 52.86 2.52 -8.58
CA GLN A 1064 51.88 1.46 -8.88
C GLN A 1064 50.87 1.87 -9.96
N ASN A 1065 50.41 3.13 -9.95
CA ASN A 1065 49.55 3.63 -11.04
C ASN A 1065 50.29 3.64 -12.37
N ILE A 1066 51.55 4.09 -12.42
CA ILE A 1066 52.35 4.06 -13.65
C ILE A 1066 52.57 2.62 -14.15
N ARG A 1067 52.82 1.67 -13.25
CA ARG A 1067 52.91 0.23 -13.61
C ARG A 1067 51.63 -0.24 -14.30
N LYS A 1068 50.47 0.09 -13.73
CA LYS A 1068 49.17 -0.27 -14.28
C LYS A 1068 48.93 0.38 -15.64
N ASP A 1069 49.17 1.68 -15.75
CA ASP A 1069 48.94 2.45 -16.98
C ASP A 1069 49.91 2.07 -18.11
N SER A 1070 51.10 1.57 -17.74
CA SER A 1070 52.11 1.05 -18.67
C SER A 1070 51.87 -0.42 -19.04
N GLY A 1071 50.78 -1.04 -18.58
CA GLY A 1071 50.41 -2.43 -18.91
C GLY A 1071 51.31 -3.50 -18.29
N PHE A 1072 52.00 -3.19 -17.19
CA PHE A 1072 52.87 -4.17 -16.53
C PHE A 1072 52.02 -5.21 -15.79
N GLU A 1073 52.49 -6.45 -15.79
CA GLU A 1073 51.84 -7.48 -14.98
C GLU A 1073 52.08 -7.22 -13.49
N VAL A 1074 51.14 -7.65 -12.64
CA VAL A 1074 51.21 -7.43 -11.19
C VAL A 1074 52.47 -8.07 -10.57
N THR A 1075 53.03 -9.09 -11.22
CA THR A 1075 54.23 -9.84 -10.80
C THR A 1075 55.55 -9.26 -11.30
N ASP A 1076 55.53 -8.25 -12.18
CA ASP A 1076 56.73 -7.72 -12.81
C ASP A 1076 57.65 -7.00 -11.80
N LYS A 1077 58.96 -7.31 -11.86
CA LYS A 1077 59.99 -6.53 -11.15
C LYS A 1077 60.39 -5.34 -12.01
N ILE A 1078 60.68 -4.21 -11.37
CA ILE A 1078 60.95 -2.94 -12.06
C ILE A 1078 62.26 -2.28 -11.59
N LYS A 1079 62.78 -1.36 -12.37
CA LYS A 1079 63.82 -0.38 -12.01
C LYS A 1079 63.20 1.00 -12.05
N VAL A 1080 63.44 1.78 -10.99
CA VAL A 1080 62.89 3.13 -10.81
C VAL A 1080 64.02 4.15 -10.83
N GLN A 1081 63.90 5.15 -11.70
CA GLN A 1081 64.78 6.32 -11.73
C GLN A 1081 63.98 7.56 -11.36
N LEU A 1082 64.48 8.34 -10.40
CA LEU A 1082 63.84 9.57 -9.92
C LEU A 1082 64.78 10.76 -10.07
N LYS A 1083 64.24 11.90 -10.48
CA LYS A 1083 65.01 13.15 -10.52
C LYS A 1083 65.36 13.56 -9.08
N ARG A 1084 66.61 13.97 -8.85
CA ARG A 1084 67.06 14.49 -7.56
C ARG A 1084 66.22 15.69 -7.12
N ASP A 1085 65.69 15.59 -5.91
CA ASP A 1085 64.98 16.66 -5.21
C ASP A 1085 65.26 16.48 -3.70
N GLY A 1086 65.64 17.57 -3.01
CA GLY A 1086 66.21 17.47 -1.67
C GLY A 1086 65.26 16.94 -0.59
N ALA A 1087 63.97 17.31 -0.66
CA ALA A 1087 62.98 16.86 0.31
C ALA A 1087 62.50 15.42 -0.01
N LEU A 1088 62.33 15.11 -1.29
CA LEU A 1088 61.93 13.78 -1.76
C LEU A 1088 63.04 12.74 -1.55
N GLU A 1089 64.31 13.09 -1.81
CA GLU A 1089 65.47 12.19 -1.64
C GLU A 1089 65.60 11.73 -0.18
N GLN A 1090 65.42 12.65 0.79
CA GLN A 1090 65.45 12.30 2.21
C GLN A 1090 64.31 11.36 2.62
N ALA A 1091 63.08 11.64 2.16
CA ALA A 1091 61.92 10.80 2.45
C ALA A 1091 62.06 9.39 1.86
N ILE A 1092 62.63 9.27 0.66
CA ILE A 1092 62.86 7.98 -0.01
C ILE A 1092 63.98 7.20 0.66
N LEU A 1093 65.15 7.81 0.93
CA LEU A 1093 66.28 7.10 1.53
C LEU A 1093 65.93 6.51 2.90
N LYS A 1094 65.13 7.23 3.69
CA LYS A 1094 64.66 6.75 5.00
C LYS A 1094 63.64 5.60 4.89
N ASN A 1095 62.96 5.44 3.75
CA ASN A 1095 61.89 4.45 3.52
C ASN A 1095 62.19 3.50 2.34
N GLU A 1096 63.45 3.38 1.91
CA GLU A 1096 63.82 2.74 0.65
C GLU A 1096 63.40 1.26 0.59
N ALA A 1097 63.60 0.54 1.68
CA ALA A 1097 63.22 -0.87 1.79
C ALA A 1097 61.70 -1.08 1.61
N TYR A 1098 60.89 -0.22 2.23
CA TYR A 1098 59.44 -0.23 2.10
C TYR A 1098 59.02 0.01 0.65
N ILE A 1099 59.52 1.09 0.03
CA ILE A 1099 59.20 1.43 -1.36
C ILE A 1099 59.55 0.27 -2.28
N LYS A 1100 60.78 -0.28 -2.18
CA LYS A 1100 61.22 -1.41 -3.01
C LYS A 1100 60.34 -2.65 -2.85
N SER A 1101 59.92 -2.96 -1.63
CA SER A 1101 59.08 -4.12 -1.34
C SER A 1101 57.66 -3.97 -1.91
N GLU A 1102 57.05 -2.81 -1.75
CA GLU A 1102 55.67 -2.55 -2.17
C GLU A 1102 55.54 -2.37 -3.68
N THR A 1103 56.59 -1.94 -4.37
CA THR A 1103 56.57 -1.71 -5.82
C THR A 1103 57.33 -2.76 -6.62
N LEU A 1104 57.82 -3.84 -5.99
CA LEU A 1104 58.71 -4.84 -6.60
C LEU A 1104 59.91 -4.22 -7.34
N THR A 1105 60.46 -3.14 -6.77
CA THR A 1105 61.58 -2.40 -7.38
C THR A 1105 62.90 -3.10 -7.03
N SER A 1106 63.57 -3.60 -8.06
CA SER A 1106 64.89 -4.23 -7.98
C SER A 1106 66.00 -3.20 -7.76
N ASN A 1107 65.89 -2.02 -8.37
CA ASN A 1107 66.86 -0.94 -8.22
C ASN A 1107 66.16 0.42 -8.25
N LEU A 1108 66.47 1.29 -7.29
CA LEU A 1108 65.95 2.66 -7.17
C LEU A 1108 67.16 3.59 -7.21
N VAL A 1109 67.22 4.50 -8.19
CA VAL A 1109 68.39 5.35 -8.44
C VAL A 1109 67.96 6.81 -8.63
N PHE A 1110 68.71 7.73 -8.03
CA PHE A 1110 68.55 9.17 -8.25
C PHE A 1110 69.45 9.68 -9.38
N VAL A 1111 68.89 10.52 -10.26
CA VAL A 1111 69.60 11.13 -11.40
C VAL A 1111 69.35 12.64 -11.45
N ASP A 1112 70.28 13.41 -11.99
CA ASP A 1112 70.18 14.89 -12.00
C ASP A 1112 69.12 15.40 -12.99
N GLU A 1113 68.95 14.71 -14.13
CA GLU A 1113 67.94 15.01 -15.15
C GLU A 1113 67.31 13.73 -15.72
N ILE A 1114 66.04 13.82 -16.15
CA ILE A 1114 65.30 12.76 -16.82
C ILE A 1114 64.65 13.34 -18.08
N GLU A 1115 65.15 12.93 -19.26
CA GLU A 1115 64.68 13.44 -20.56
C GLU A 1115 63.31 12.88 -20.97
N ASN A 1116 63.04 11.57 -20.74
CA ASN A 1116 61.81 10.86 -21.13
C ASN A 1116 61.06 10.26 -19.93
N GLY A 1117 60.83 11.07 -18.88
CA GLY A 1117 60.17 10.65 -17.63
C GLY A 1117 58.71 11.05 -17.55
N THR A 1118 57.90 10.25 -16.86
CA THR A 1118 56.53 10.60 -16.47
C THR A 1118 56.60 11.66 -15.38
N GLU A 1119 55.87 12.77 -15.55
CA GLU A 1119 55.73 13.78 -14.51
C GLU A 1119 54.77 13.28 -13.44
N ILE A 1120 55.19 13.39 -12.17
CA ILE A 1120 54.35 13.08 -11.02
C ILE A 1120 54.28 14.30 -10.09
N GLU A 1121 53.06 14.61 -9.67
CA GLU A 1121 52.76 15.67 -8.71
C GLU A 1121 51.97 15.09 -7.54
N PHE A 1122 52.45 15.37 -6.34
CA PHE A 1122 51.74 15.07 -5.11
C PHE A 1122 52.23 15.94 -3.96
N ASP A 1123 51.26 16.38 -3.14
CA ASP A 1123 51.49 17.34 -2.06
C ASP A 1123 52.19 18.61 -2.59
N GLU A 1124 53.39 18.95 -2.11
CA GLU A 1124 54.19 20.09 -2.60
C GLU A 1124 55.33 19.66 -3.55
N ILE A 1125 55.38 18.37 -3.95
CA ILE A 1125 56.49 17.79 -4.71
C ILE A 1125 56.11 17.65 -6.19
N LYS A 1126 56.97 18.19 -7.06
CA LYS A 1126 56.92 18.03 -8.53
C LYS A 1126 58.22 17.40 -9.02
N THR A 1127 58.15 16.17 -9.53
CA THR A 1127 59.33 15.46 -10.02
C THR A 1127 59.03 14.64 -11.27
N LYS A 1128 60.08 14.10 -11.89
CA LYS A 1128 59.99 13.14 -13.01
C LYS A 1128 60.45 11.76 -12.54
N ILE A 1129 59.79 10.73 -13.04
CA ILE A 1129 60.10 9.33 -12.77
C ILE A 1129 60.15 8.54 -14.08
N THR A 1130 61.10 7.61 -14.19
CA THR A 1130 61.13 6.62 -15.27
C THR A 1130 61.10 5.22 -14.65
N ILE A 1131 60.18 4.39 -15.14
CA ILE A 1131 60.04 3.00 -14.71
C ILE A 1131 60.34 2.10 -15.91
N THR A 1132 61.24 1.15 -15.71
CA THR A 1132 61.60 0.13 -16.71
C THR A 1132 61.56 -1.26 -16.07
N LYS A 1133 61.45 -2.30 -16.90
CA LYS A 1133 61.45 -3.70 -16.44
C LYS A 1133 62.87 -4.18 -16.12
#